data_AF-A0A1S3V8A7-F1
#
_entry.id   AF-A0A1S3V8A7-F1
#
_cell.length_a   1.000
_cell.length_b   1.000
_cell.length_c   1.000
_cell.angle_alpha   90.00
_cell.angle_beta   90.00
_cell.angle_gamma   90.00
#
_symmetry.space_group_name_H-M   'P 1'
#
loop_
_entity.id
_entity.type
_entity.pdbx_description
1 polymer ?
#
loop_
_entity_poly.entity_id
_entity_poly.type
_entity_poly.pdbx_seq_one_letter_code
_entity_poly.pdbx_strand_id
1 'polypeptide(L)'
;MRDAVTVAGEIFGLKSIAAYRSGLEINTNVTNNDAEDGLRQTLIAGKPVRIANKNLIDYIFLRSLEVAQSYDLPMQIHSGFGDKDLDLRLSNPLHLRAVLEDKRYSKSRIVFLHASYPFSREASYLASVYSQVYLDFGLAIPKLSVHGMISSMKELLELAPLNKVMFSTDGYAFPETFYLGAKKSREVVFSVLRDACIDGDLSVPEAVEAAKDIFARNAIHFYKISPANSVINSHSNLSQNLSGDLDIDVSLVRVMWVDGAGQHRCRAVPKKRFNDVVVKNGVGLAFAVMGFSSHMDGPAEGSGLTAVGETRLVPDLSTLRRIPWNKEDEMVLADMCVKPGEAWEYCPRDVLRRASKILKDEFDLEMIAGFENEFILLKMLKREGKEEWVPFDSSPYCSTSGFDSASPVLHEVVDSLHSLGIAVEQIHGEAAKGQFEVVLKYTICTKAADNLIFTREVVRAIARKHGLLATFIPKYALDDLGSGSHVHLSLWRNGQNVYMGSGTSSKHGISTLGREFMAGILQHLPSILAFIAPLPNSYDRLRPNTWSGAYLFWGNENKEAPLRASSPPGTLDGLVTNFEMKSFDGSANPYLGLATILAAGIDGLRRHLPLPEPVDTNPNPETLQRLPASLSESLDALHKDDFLKEFISEKLLTAIKAIRKAEIEHYTKHKDAYKELIHRY
;
A
#
# COMPACT_ATOMS: atom_id res chain seq x y z
N MET A 1 27.45 41.22 55.76
CA MET A 1 27.18 40.99 54.32
C MET A 1 26.11 39.92 54.27
N ARG A 2 24.96 40.23 53.68
CA ARG A 2 23.78 39.35 53.64
C ARG A 2 24.13 38.08 52.87
N ASP A 3 23.62 36.95 53.36
CA ASP A 3 23.71 35.64 52.73
C ASP A 3 23.33 35.72 51.24
N ALA A 4 24.33 35.66 50.37
CA ALA A 4 24.10 35.53 48.94
C ALA A 4 23.59 34.11 48.70
N VAL A 5 22.28 33.97 48.44
CA VAL A 5 21.68 32.72 47.97
C VAL A 5 22.42 32.30 46.69
N THR A 6 23.29 31.30 46.79
CA THR A 6 24.01 30.74 45.64
C THR A 6 23.06 29.86 44.83
N VAL A 7 22.33 30.47 43.90
CA VAL A 7 21.53 29.78 42.86
C VAL A 7 22.39 29.05 41.83
N ALA A 8 23.73 29.09 41.96
CA ALA A 8 24.67 28.49 41.02
C ALA A 8 24.44 26.97 40.81
N GLY A 9 23.96 26.26 41.84
CA GLY A 9 23.63 24.83 41.73
C GLY A 9 22.32 24.52 40.99
N GLU A 10 21.50 25.52 40.67
CA GLU A 10 20.21 25.38 39.98
C GLU A 10 20.30 25.79 38.50
N ILE A 11 21.46 26.29 38.05
CA ILE A 11 21.67 26.75 36.67
C ILE A 11 22.21 25.59 35.83
N PHE A 12 21.50 25.26 34.75
CA PHE A 12 21.89 24.19 33.82
C PHE A 12 22.57 24.69 32.53
N GLY A 13 22.62 26.01 32.32
CA GLY A 13 23.25 26.62 31.16
C GLY A 13 22.99 28.12 31.07
N LEU A 14 23.76 28.81 30.22
CA LEU A 14 23.56 30.21 29.88
C LEU A 14 22.95 30.32 28.48
N LYS A 15 22.13 31.35 28.22
CA LYS A 15 21.56 31.62 26.90
C LYS A 15 21.95 33.00 26.41
N SER A 16 22.44 33.08 25.17
CA SER A 16 22.79 34.31 24.50
C SER A 16 21.83 34.63 23.36
N ILE A 17 21.39 35.89 23.34
CA ILE A 17 20.61 36.50 22.26
C ILE A 17 21.43 37.55 21.49
N ALA A 18 22.78 37.46 21.49
CA ALA A 18 23.65 38.41 20.80
C ALA A 18 23.29 38.57 19.31
N ALA A 19 22.85 37.48 18.66
CA ALA A 19 22.34 37.48 17.29
C ALA A 19 21.19 38.48 17.06
N TYR A 20 20.26 38.63 18.01
CA TYR A 20 19.14 39.58 17.96
C TYR A 20 19.51 41.04 18.20
N ARG A 21 20.75 41.30 18.60
CA ARG A 21 21.17 42.62 19.05
C ARG A 21 22.22 43.19 18.12
N SER A 22 23.40 42.59 18.14
CA SER A 22 24.56 43.15 17.45
C SER A 22 25.24 42.14 16.53
N GLY A 23 24.67 40.94 16.37
CA GLY A 23 25.21 39.89 15.52
C GLY A 23 26.18 38.96 16.22
N LEU A 24 26.54 37.89 15.52
CA LEU A 24 27.41 36.80 16.00
C LEU A 24 28.90 37.03 15.75
N GLU A 25 29.30 38.14 15.11
CA GLU A 25 30.71 38.47 14.85
C GLU A 25 31.36 39.08 16.09
N ILE A 26 31.57 38.29 17.14
CA ILE A 26 32.04 38.77 18.44
C ILE A 26 33.53 39.17 18.39
N ASN A 27 33.84 40.40 18.80
CA ASN A 27 35.21 40.87 18.96
C ASN A 27 35.86 40.28 20.22
N THR A 28 36.74 39.29 20.06
CA THR A 28 37.44 38.62 21.17
C THR A 28 38.46 39.51 21.89
N ASN A 29 38.80 40.69 21.35
CA ASN A 29 39.78 41.63 21.89
C ASN A 29 39.13 42.87 22.52
N VAL A 30 37.81 42.89 22.70
CA VAL A 30 37.10 44.01 23.34
C VAL A 30 37.63 44.27 24.75
N THR A 31 37.96 45.54 25.03
CA THR A 31 38.54 45.94 26.33
C THR A 31 37.46 46.36 27.33
N ASN A 32 37.83 46.47 28.61
CA ASN A 32 36.94 47.03 29.63
C ASN A 32 36.50 48.47 29.27
N ASN A 33 37.42 49.28 28.73
CA ASN A 33 37.13 50.65 28.34
C ASN A 33 36.07 50.71 27.23
N ASP A 34 36.19 49.84 26.20
CA ASP A 34 35.21 49.76 25.11
C ASP A 34 33.81 49.40 25.64
N ALA A 35 33.74 48.52 26.64
CA ALA A 35 32.50 48.09 27.27
C ALA A 35 31.89 49.18 28.15
N GLU A 36 32.72 49.90 28.93
CA GLU A 36 32.28 51.04 29.73
C GLU A 36 31.70 52.16 28.86
N ASP A 37 32.37 52.48 27.75
CA ASP A 37 31.88 53.46 26.78
C ASP A 37 30.58 52.99 26.13
N GLY A 38 30.50 51.70 25.75
CA GLY A 38 29.28 51.10 25.23
C GLY A 38 28.10 51.14 26.21
N LEU A 39 28.37 50.95 27.51
CA LEU A 39 27.38 51.08 28.58
C LEU A 39 26.91 52.52 28.73
N ARG A 40 27.82 53.50 28.75
CA ARG A 40 27.46 54.92 28.79
C ARG A 40 26.55 55.29 27.63
N GLN A 41 26.91 54.90 26.40
CA GLN A 41 26.08 55.15 25.22
C GLN A 41 24.68 54.51 25.34
N THR A 42 24.63 53.26 25.81
CA THR A 42 23.36 52.54 26.01
C THR A 42 22.45 53.23 27.03
N LEU A 43 23.01 53.77 28.12
CA LEU A 43 22.25 54.47 29.16
C LEU A 43 21.76 55.84 28.71
N ILE A 44 22.43 56.49 27.76
CA ILE A 44 22.08 57.81 27.22
C ILE A 44 21.03 57.73 26.09
N ALA A 45 20.91 56.58 25.42
CA ALA A 45 20.07 56.38 24.23
C ALA A 45 18.53 56.50 24.42
N GLY A 46 18.06 56.91 25.60
CA GLY A 46 16.64 57.15 25.90
C GLY A 46 15.89 55.92 26.44
N LYS A 47 14.64 56.13 26.87
CA LYS A 47 13.78 55.07 27.44
C LYS A 47 12.77 54.55 26.39
N PRO A 48 12.48 53.23 26.35
CA PRO A 48 13.07 52.18 27.19
C PRO A 48 14.52 51.86 26.76
N VAL A 49 15.40 51.63 27.75
CA VAL A 49 16.81 51.29 27.50
C VAL A 49 16.87 49.94 26.77
N ARG A 50 17.54 49.92 25.63
CA ARG A 50 17.77 48.70 24.85
C ARG A 50 19.26 48.48 24.67
N ILE A 51 19.78 47.38 25.22
CA ILE A 51 21.19 47.01 25.08
C ILE A 51 21.44 46.54 23.64
N ALA A 52 22.03 47.42 22.82
CA ALA A 52 22.33 47.16 21.42
C ALA A 52 23.77 47.54 21.02
N ASN A 53 24.54 48.17 21.92
CA ASN A 53 25.92 48.53 21.64
C ASN A 53 26.81 47.28 21.50
N LYS A 54 27.50 47.17 20.37
CA LYS A 54 28.33 46.01 19.99
C LYS A 54 29.43 45.70 21.01
N ASN A 55 30.20 46.70 21.43
CA ASN A 55 31.32 46.50 22.34
C ASN A 55 30.83 46.00 23.70
N LEU A 56 29.73 46.56 24.21
CA LEU A 56 29.13 46.10 25.46
C LEU A 56 28.63 44.65 25.34
N ILE A 57 27.95 44.30 24.24
CA ILE A 57 27.42 42.95 24.02
C ILE A 57 28.55 41.93 23.88
N ASP A 58 29.58 42.25 23.09
CA ASP A 58 30.75 41.38 22.92
C ASP A 58 31.43 41.13 24.26
N TYR A 59 31.61 42.19 25.05
CA TYR A 59 32.20 42.09 26.38
C TYR A 59 31.37 41.18 27.29
N ILE A 60 30.05 41.40 27.37
CA ILE A 60 29.14 40.57 28.17
C ILE A 60 29.15 39.12 27.68
N PHE A 61 29.19 38.90 26.37
CA PHE A 61 29.24 37.58 25.77
C PHE A 61 30.50 36.82 26.18
N LEU A 62 31.68 37.44 26.08
CA LEU A 62 32.94 36.84 26.49
C LEU A 62 32.99 36.58 28.00
N ARG A 63 32.52 37.51 28.83
CA ARG A 63 32.42 37.29 30.28
C ARG A 63 31.46 36.16 30.63
N SER A 64 30.36 36.03 29.88
CA SER A 64 29.43 34.91 30.04
C SER A 64 30.08 33.59 29.66
N LEU A 65 30.90 33.54 28.61
CA LEU A 65 31.69 32.35 28.26
C LEU A 65 32.72 31.99 29.33
N GLU A 66 33.42 32.96 29.89
CA GLU A 66 34.37 32.72 30.99
C GLU A 66 33.66 32.14 32.21
N VAL A 67 32.49 32.67 32.57
CA VAL A 67 31.64 32.13 33.65
C VAL A 67 31.18 30.72 33.28
N ALA A 68 30.65 30.52 32.08
CA ALA A 68 30.19 29.21 31.61
C ALA A 68 31.31 28.16 31.71
N GLN A 69 32.52 28.49 31.27
CA GLN A 69 33.66 27.58 31.35
C GLN A 69 34.11 27.34 32.80
N SER A 70 34.06 28.35 33.67
CA SER A 70 34.48 28.23 35.08
C SER A 70 33.55 27.35 35.91
N TYR A 71 32.25 27.38 35.60
CA TYR A 71 31.24 26.56 36.26
C TYR A 71 30.87 25.29 35.47
N ASP A 72 31.56 25.05 34.35
CA ASP A 72 31.25 23.97 33.42
C ASP A 72 29.77 23.93 33.02
N LEU A 73 29.24 25.08 32.63
CA LEU A 73 27.90 25.26 32.11
C LEU A 73 27.94 25.35 30.57
N PRO A 74 26.97 24.74 29.88
CA PRO A 74 26.81 24.96 28.45
C PRO A 74 26.27 26.36 28.16
N MET A 75 26.61 26.89 26.99
CA MET A 75 26.08 28.13 26.45
C MET A 75 25.23 27.85 25.20
N GLN A 76 23.95 28.17 25.31
CA GLN A 76 23.01 28.16 24.20
C GLN A 76 23.12 29.48 23.44
N ILE A 77 23.36 29.40 22.14
CA ILE A 77 23.47 30.57 21.28
C ILE A 77 22.38 30.51 20.24
N HIS A 78 21.59 31.57 20.18
CA HIS A 78 20.65 31.77 19.10
C HIS A 78 21.42 32.01 17.80
N SER A 79 21.17 31.19 16.78
CA SER A 79 21.72 31.33 15.43
C SER A 79 20.61 31.09 14.42
N GLY A 80 20.60 31.85 13.32
CA GLY A 80 19.52 31.80 12.35
C GLY A 80 18.14 32.14 12.96
N PHE A 81 17.12 31.45 12.46
CA PHE A 81 15.67 31.67 12.61
C PHE A 81 15.24 32.20 13.98
N GLY A 82 14.47 33.29 13.99
CA GLY A 82 14.04 33.98 15.22
C GLY A 82 12.92 34.98 14.99
N ASP A 83 12.65 35.81 16.01
CA ASP A 83 11.61 36.83 16.00
C ASP A 83 11.93 38.08 15.15
N LYS A 84 10.95 39.01 15.06
CA LYS A 84 10.96 40.20 14.20
C LYS A 84 12.16 41.15 14.36
N ASP A 85 12.89 41.08 15.46
CA ASP A 85 14.02 41.96 15.75
C ASP A 85 15.39 41.34 15.44
N LEU A 86 15.42 40.14 14.85
CA LEU A 86 16.62 39.50 14.35
C LEU A 86 16.97 39.99 12.93
N ASP A 87 18.22 40.42 12.71
CA ASP A 87 18.77 40.52 11.37
C ASP A 87 19.40 39.19 10.97
N LEU A 88 18.73 38.45 10.08
CA LEU A 88 19.14 37.11 9.68
C LEU A 88 20.57 37.09 9.14
N ARG A 89 21.04 38.16 8.48
CA ARG A 89 22.39 38.25 7.91
C ARG A 89 23.48 38.18 8.98
N LEU A 90 23.20 38.76 10.16
CA LEU A 90 24.14 38.84 11.28
C LEU A 90 24.07 37.62 12.20
N SER A 91 23.15 36.69 11.91
CA SER A 91 22.88 35.49 12.72
C SER A 91 23.51 34.21 12.17
N ASN A 92 24.32 34.31 11.11
CA ASN A 92 25.05 33.17 10.55
C ASN A 92 26.09 32.67 11.58
N PRO A 93 26.07 31.36 11.94
CA PRO A 93 26.96 30.83 12.97
C PRO A 93 28.45 30.88 12.58
N LEU A 94 28.82 31.02 11.29
CA LEU A 94 30.22 31.18 10.86
C LEU A 94 30.89 32.41 11.46
N HIS A 95 30.13 33.45 11.82
CA HIS A 95 30.67 34.64 12.45
C HIS A 95 31.31 34.36 13.83
N LEU A 96 30.97 33.24 14.48
CA LEU A 96 31.56 32.84 15.76
C LEU A 96 32.96 32.20 15.63
N ARG A 97 33.49 32.03 14.41
CA ARG A 97 34.78 31.38 14.18
C ARG A 97 35.90 31.98 15.02
N ALA A 98 35.97 33.31 15.14
CA ALA A 98 36.98 33.98 15.97
C ALA A 98 36.90 33.57 17.46
N VAL A 99 35.70 33.32 17.97
CA VAL A 99 35.48 32.81 19.35
C VAL A 99 35.86 31.34 19.44
N LEU A 100 35.45 30.52 18.46
CA LEU A 100 35.72 29.07 18.44
C LEU A 100 37.21 28.74 18.30
N GLU A 101 37.97 29.58 17.61
CA GLU A 101 39.41 29.44 17.40
C GLU A 101 40.26 30.08 18.52
N ASP A 102 39.65 30.87 19.40
CA ASP A 102 40.33 31.43 20.55
C ASP A 102 40.58 30.37 21.63
N LYS A 103 41.86 30.13 21.92
CA LYS A 103 42.30 29.10 22.88
C LYS A 103 41.67 29.28 24.26
N ARG A 104 41.33 30.52 24.66
CA ARG A 104 40.70 30.83 25.95
C ARG A 104 39.35 30.15 26.12
N TYR A 105 38.62 29.91 25.03
CA TYR A 105 37.25 29.39 25.04
C TYR A 105 37.13 27.99 24.43
N SER A 106 38.25 27.36 24.06
CA SER A 106 38.31 26.03 23.42
C SER A 106 37.64 24.90 24.22
N LYS A 107 37.44 25.05 25.55
CA LYS A 107 36.77 24.07 26.41
C LYS A 107 35.31 24.42 26.72
N SER A 108 34.79 25.50 26.15
CA SER A 108 33.38 25.88 26.33
C SER A 108 32.48 24.81 25.74
N ARG A 109 31.27 24.64 26.26
CA ARG A 109 30.25 23.76 25.66
C ARG A 109 29.20 24.62 25.00
N ILE A 110 29.12 24.61 23.67
CA ILE A 110 28.28 25.55 22.91
C ILE A 110 27.25 24.76 22.12
N VAL A 111 25.98 25.19 22.18
CA VAL A 111 24.91 24.67 21.32
C VAL A 111 24.29 25.79 20.50
N PHE A 112 24.21 25.56 19.18
CA PHE A 112 23.48 26.42 18.25
C PHE A 112 22.03 25.98 18.17
N LEU A 113 21.11 26.92 18.40
CA LEU A 113 19.69 26.64 18.43
C LEU A 113 19.03 26.76 17.05
N HIS A 114 17.84 26.18 16.92
CA HIS A 114 16.93 26.33 15.76
C HIS A 114 17.51 25.85 14.42
N ALA A 115 18.36 24.82 14.47
CA ALA A 115 19.11 24.28 13.34
C ALA A 115 19.98 25.34 12.65
N SER A 116 20.18 26.52 13.26
CA SER A 116 20.69 27.71 12.60
C SER A 116 19.96 28.11 11.31
N TYR A 117 18.70 27.69 11.10
CA TYR A 117 18.02 27.86 9.81
C TYR A 117 18.02 29.33 9.33
N PRO A 118 18.35 29.64 8.07
CA PRO A 118 18.61 28.73 6.95
C PRO A 118 20.07 28.23 6.85
N PHE A 119 20.93 28.55 7.81
CA PHE A 119 22.36 28.22 7.82
C PHE A 119 22.66 26.83 8.40
N SER A 120 21.79 25.85 8.14
CA SER A 120 21.91 24.50 8.72
C SER A 120 23.21 23.81 8.29
N ARG A 121 23.64 24.03 7.04
CA ARG A 121 24.87 23.47 6.46
C ARG A 121 26.12 24.03 7.15
N GLU A 122 26.15 25.34 7.35
CA GLU A 122 27.24 26.02 8.05
C GLU A 122 27.34 25.55 9.50
N ALA A 123 26.20 25.41 10.19
CA ALA A 123 26.17 24.89 11.55
C ALA A 123 26.65 23.43 11.61
N SER A 124 26.21 22.60 10.65
CA SER A 124 26.64 21.21 10.49
C SER A 124 28.15 21.10 10.31
N TYR A 125 28.72 21.93 9.44
CA TYR A 125 30.17 22.06 9.25
C TYR A 125 30.88 22.47 10.55
N LEU A 126 30.41 23.48 11.27
CA LEU A 126 31.06 23.89 12.53
C LEU A 126 31.01 22.77 13.59
N ALA A 127 29.91 22.02 13.69
CA ALA A 127 29.79 20.88 14.62
C ALA A 127 30.72 19.72 14.26
N SER A 128 31.02 19.51 12.97
CA SER A 128 31.95 18.47 12.52
C SER A 128 33.40 18.83 12.78
N VAL A 129 33.76 20.11 12.69
CA VAL A 129 35.16 20.57 12.84
C VAL A 129 35.52 20.95 14.27
N TYR A 130 34.60 21.55 15.04
CA TYR A 130 34.88 22.03 16.40
C TYR A 130 34.29 21.09 17.46
N SER A 131 35.16 20.59 18.35
CA SER A 131 34.76 19.66 19.42
C SER A 131 33.73 20.26 20.39
N GLN A 132 33.78 21.58 20.59
CA GLN A 132 32.92 22.33 21.50
C GLN A 132 31.52 22.65 20.96
N VAL A 133 31.24 22.41 19.67
CA VAL A 133 29.98 22.83 19.01
C VAL A 133 28.99 21.67 18.92
N TYR A 134 27.76 21.92 19.36
CA TYR A 134 26.59 21.05 19.31
C TYR A 134 25.43 21.78 18.63
N LEU A 135 24.43 21.04 18.17
CA LEU A 135 23.29 21.57 17.42
C LEU A 135 21.97 21.17 18.07
N ASP A 136 21.00 22.08 18.10
CA ASP A 136 19.61 21.82 18.46
C ASP A 136 18.70 22.31 17.34
N PHE A 137 17.81 21.45 16.83
CA PHE A 137 16.99 21.76 15.65
C PHE A 137 15.56 22.23 15.94
N GLY A 138 15.17 22.34 17.21
CA GLY A 138 13.78 22.42 17.68
C GLY A 138 12.82 23.33 16.91
N LEU A 139 12.99 24.65 17.08
CA LEU A 139 12.04 25.69 16.62
C LEU A 139 11.77 25.68 15.11
N ALA A 140 12.72 25.21 14.31
CA ALA A 140 12.58 25.20 12.85
C ALA A 140 11.52 24.17 12.40
N ILE A 141 11.49 22.98 13.02
CA ILE A 141 10.67 21.86 12.56
C ILE A 141 9.15 22.12 12.63
N PRO A 142 8.56 22.79 13.64
CA PRO A 142 7.13 23.12 13.58
C PRO A 142 6.80 24.34 12.69
N LYS A 143 7.79 25.05 12.14
CA LYS A 143 7.60 26.32 11.41
C LYS A 143 7.83 26.24 9.90
N LEU A 144 8.46 25.16 9.42
CA LEU A 144 8.71 24.93 8.00
C LEU A 144 7.60 24.07 7.36
N SER A 145 7.56 24.02 6.02
CA SER A 145 6.79 22.99 5.33
C SER A 145 7.40 21.61 5.59
N VAL A 146 6.64 20.51 5.45
CA VAL A 146 7.18 19.15 5.68
C VAL A 146 8.46 18.90 4.88
N HIS A 147 8.51 19.36 3.62
CA HIS A 147 9.72 19.27 2.80
C HIS A 147 10.87 20.13 3.37
N GLY A 148 10.59 21.35 3.84
CA GLY A 148 11.58 22.20 4.50
C GLY A 148 12.12 21.60 5.81
N MET A 149 11.26 20.95 6.60
CA MET A 149 11.67 20.23 7.81
C MET A 149 12.65 19.11 7.49
N ILE A 150 12.30 18.25 6.51
CA ILE A 150 13.15 17.13 6.08
C ILE A 150 14.46 17.66 5.50
N SER A 151 14.40 18.67 4.63
CA SER A 151 15.59 19.27 4.02
C SER A 151 16.54 19.85 5.07
N SER A 152 16.02 20.66 6.01
CA SER A 152 16.84 21.25 7.08
C SER A 152 17.46 20.19 7.99
N MET A 153 16.74 19.10 8.28
CA MET A 153 17.28 17.99 9.07
C MET A 153 18.35 17.21 8.30
N LYS A 154 18.15 16.95 6.99
CA LYS A 154 19.18 16.32 6.12
C LYS A 154 20.44 17.17 6.09
N GLU A 155 20.32 18.47 5.81
CA GLU A 155 21.46 19.40 5.82
C GLU A 155 22.19 19.45 7.16
N LEU A 156 21.47 19.30 8.27
CA LEU A 156 22.05 19.28 9.60
C LEU A 156 22.82 17.97 9.86
N LEU A 157 22.27 16.82 9.47
CA LEU A 157 22.91 15.51 9.65
C LEU A 157 23.98 15.16 8.61
N GLU A 158 24.07 15.91 7.51
CA GLU A 158 25.04 15.69 6.43
C GLU A 158 26.49 15.64 6.93
N LEU A 159 26.88 16.55 7.83
CA LEU A 159 28.24 16.63 8.38
C LEU A 159 28.29 16.50 9.90
N ALA A 160 27.22 16.86 10.61
CA ALA A 160 27.22 16.89 12.06
C ALA A 160 27.26 15.47 12.62
N PRO A 161 28.19 15.17 13.56
CA PRO A 161 28.18 13.91 14.27
C PRO A 161 26.84 13.70 15.00
N LEU A 162 26.25 12.51 14.87
CA LEU A 162 24.93 12.19 15.47
C LEU A 162 24.90 12.40 16.98
N ASN A 163 26.02 12.21 17.68
CA ASN A 163 26.16 12.44 19.11
C ASN A 163 26.28 13.93 19.51
N LYS A 164 26.25 14.85 18.53
CA LYS A 164 26.28 16.30 18.74
C LYS A 164 24.98 17.00 18.34
N VAL A 165 23.97 16.25 17.88
CA VAL A 165 22.69 16.77 17.45
C VAL A 165 21.64 16.46 18.49
N MET A 166 20.88 17.47 18.91
CA MET A 166 19.90 17.37 19.99
C MET A 166 18.54 17.91 19.53
N PHE A 167 17.51 17.55 20.29
CA PHE A 167 16.17 18.06 20.11
C PHE A 167 15.66 18.77 21.36
N SER A 168 15.14 19.97 21.15
CA SER A 168 14.23 20.65 22.07
C SER A 168 12.93 20.98 21.32
N THR A 169 11.80 21.06 22.00
CA THR A 169 10.57 21.50 21.31
C THR A 169 10.63 22.98 20.94
N ASP A 170 11.38 23.76 21.71
CA ASP A 170 11.39 25.24 21.72
C ASP A 170 9.98 25.86 21.59
N GLY A 171 8.98 25.16 22.12
CA GLY A 171 7.60 25.57 22.10
C GLY A 171 7.43 26.79 23.00
N TYR A 172 6.68 27.78 22.52
CA TYR A 172 6.30 28.95 23.29
C TYR A 172 4.86 29.36 22.98
N ALA A 173 4.29 30.20 23.84
CA ALA A 173 2.93 30.73 23.79
C ALA A 173 1.79 29.70 23.98
N PHE A 174 1.77 28.62 23.21
CA PHE A 174 0.67 27.67 23.15
C PHE A 174 1.13 26.23 23.45
N PRO A 175 0.44 25.46 24.32
CA PRO A 175 0.73 24.04 24.58
C PRO A 175 0.86 23.18 23.32
N GLU A 176 0.07 23.49 22.29
CA GLU A 176 0.06 22.82 20.99
C GLU A 176 1.40 22.91 20.28
N THR A 177 2.18 23.99 20.49
CA THR A 177 3.50 24.15 19.87
C THR A 177 4.48 23.13 20.43
N PHE A 178 4.39 22.82 21.73
CA PHE A 178 5.21 21.77 22.36
C PHE A 178 4.86 20.39 21.80
N TYR A 179 3.57 20.09 21.74
CA TYR A 179 3.08 18.81 21.19
C TYR A 179 3.46 18.66 19.72
N LEU A 180 3.21 19.69 18.90
CA LEU A 180 3.49 19.66 17.46
C LEU A 180 4.98 19.56 17.19
N GLY A 181 5.81 20.32 17.91
CA GLY A 181 7.27 20.22 17.82
C GLY A 181 7.75 18.79 18.14
N ALA A 182 7.29 18.20 19.25
CA ALA A 182 7.65 16.84 19.62
C ALA A 182 7.17 15.78 18.62
N LYS A 183 5.95 15.92 18.09
CA LYS A 183 5.40 15.00 17.10
C LYS A 183 6.14 15.09 15.77
N LYS A 184 6.26 16.29 15.21
CA LYS A 184 6.87 16.51 13.89
C LYS A 184 8.36 16.19 13.86
N SER A 185 9.09 16.49 14.93
CA SER A 185 10.50 16.10 15.02
C SER A 185 10.69 14.59 14.94
N ARG A 186 9.85 13.79 15.61
CA ARG A 186 9.93 12.32 15.51
C ARG A 186 9.65 11.81 14.10
N GLU A 187 8.62 12.36 13.43
CA GLU A 187 8.28 12.01 12.04
C GLU A 187 9.42 12.35 11.06
N VAL A 188 10.04 13.53 11.23
CA VAL A 188 11.12 14.02 10.38
C VAL A 188 12.41 13.24 10.62
N VAL A 189 12.82 13.05 11.88
CA VAL A 189 14.01 12.24 12.22
C VAL A 189 13.83 10.81 11.74
N PHE A 190 12.66 10.20 11.90
CA PHE A 190 12.37 8.89 11.34
C PHE A 190 12.55 8.86 9.81
N SER A 191 11.98 9.83 9.09
CA SER A 191 12.08 9.88 7.63
C SER A 191 13.54 10.00 7.17
N VAL A 192 14.33 10.88 7.81
CA VAL A 192 15.74 11.07 7.46
C VAL A 192 16.59 9.84 7.78
N LEU A 193 16.42 9.25 8.96
CA LEU A 193 17.18 8.06 9.35
C LEU A 193 16.75 6.81 8.56
N ARG A 194 15.48 6.70 8.17
CA ARG A 194 14.99 5.65 7.27
C ARG A 194 15.64 5.78 5.90
N ASP A 195 15.67 6.98 5.33
CA ASP A 195 16.32 7.22 4.04
C ASP A 195 17.81 6.83 4.13
N ALA A 196 18.52 7.25 5.18
CA ALA A 196 19.90 6.84 5.44
C ALA A 196 20.08 5.30 5.56
N CYS A 197 19.08 4.58 6.08
CA CYS A 197 19.11 3.11 6.10
C CYS A 197 18.92 2.49 4.72
N ILE A 198 18.04 3.08 3.90
CA ILE A 198 17.78 2.62 2.53
C ILE A 198 19.00 2.84 1.65
N ASP A 199 19.64 4.01 1.81
CA ASP A 199 20.82 4.41 1.05
C ASP A 199 22.10 3.66 1.51
N GLY A 200 22.05 3.00 2.67
CA GLY A 200 23.13 2.19 3.21
C GLY A 200 24.14 2.96 4.07
N ASP A 201 23.85 4.22 4.40
CA ASP A 201 24.68 5.06 5.28
C ASP A 201 24.63 4.60 6.74
N LEU A 202 23.50 4.02 7.17
CA LEU A 202 23.30 3.47 8.51
C LEU A 202 22.62 2.10 8.43
N SER A 203 22.98 1.20 9.34
CA SER A 203 22.14 0.04 9.61
C SER A 203 20.92 0.43 10.47
N VAL A 204 19.86 -0.39 10.43
CA VAL A 204 18.66 -0.17 11.26
C VAL A 204 19.00 -0.07 12.76
N PRO A 205 19.88 -0.93 13.34
CA PRO A 205 20.31 -0.76 14.73
C PRO A 205 21.00 0.58 15.00
N GLU A 206 21.88 1.04 14.10
CA GLU A 206 22.56 2.34 14.24
C GLU A 206 21.59 3.51 14.17
N ALA A 207 20.60 3.47 13.27
CA ALA A 207 19.54 4.47 13.20
C ALA A 207 18.68 4.52 14.47
N VAL A 208 18.38 3.36 15.08
CA VAL A 208 17.65 3.32 16.35
C VAL A 208 18.46 3.95 17.49
N GLU A 209 19.77 3.68 17.56
CA GLU A 209 20.63 4.31 18.56
C GLU A 209 20.79 5.82 18.30
N ALA A 210 20.93 6.23 17.04
CA ALA A 210 20.97 7.64 16.64
C ALA A 210 19.71 8.40 17.09
N ALA A 211 18.53 7.80 16.91
CA ALA A 211 17.28 8.40 17.37
C ALA A 211 17.24 8.56 18.90
N LYS A 212 17.71 7.57 19.67
CA LYS A 212 17.80 7.67 21.14
C LYS A 212 18.81 8.73 21.59
N ASP A 213 19.91 8.86 20.87
CA ASP A 213 20.93 9.86 21.13
C ASP A 213 20.37 11.26 20.90
N ILE A 214 19.78 11.50 19.72
CA ILE A 214 19.19 12.79 19.32
C ILE A 214 18.09 13.24 20.28
N PHE A 215 17.17 12.35 20.65
CA PHE A 215 15.99 12.71 21.45
C PHE A 215 16.23 12.69 22.97
N ALA A 216 17.32 12.13 23.47
CA ALA A 216 17.53 11.99 24.90
C ALA A 216 18.99 12.06 25.33
N ARG A 217 19.82 11.10 24.92
CA ARG A 217 21.14 10.88 25.57
C ARG A 217 22.10 12.04 25.33
N ASN A 218 22.08 12.66 24.15
CA ASN A 218 22.93 13.80 23.83
C ASN A 218 22.63 14.98 24.77
N ALA A 219 21.35 15.31 24.99
CA ALA A 219 20.96 16.37 25.92
C ALA A 219 21.31 16.03 27.38
N ILE A 220 21.08 14.78 27.81
CA ILE A 220 21.45 14.32 29.16
C ILE A 220 22.96 14.49 29.41
N HIS A 221 23.79 14.09 28.44
CA HIS A 221 25.24 14.21 28.53
C HIS A 221 25.71 15.68 28.46
N PHE A 222 25.17 16.43 27.50
CA PHE A 222 25.55 17.83 27.27
C PHE A 222 25.13 18.76 28.41
N TYR A 223 23.97 18.57 29.03
CA TYR A 223 23.51 19.38 30.15
C TYR A 223 23.81 18.78 31.53
N LYS A 224 24.41 17.58 31.58
CA LYS A 224 24.70 16.84 32.83
C LYS A 224 23.46 16.63 33.71
N ILE A 225 22.35 16.32 33.07
CA ILE A 225 21.07 16.11 33.76
C ILE A 225 21.13 14.76 34.50
N SER A 226 20.89 14.75 35.80
CA SER A 226 20.77 13.49 36.57
C SER A 226 19.39 12.87 36.31
N PRO A 227 19.30 11.67 35.70
CA PRO A 227 18.02 10.99 35.58
C PRO A 227 17.55 10.58 36.97
N ALA A 228 16.45 11.16 37.44
CA ALA A 228 15.81 10.71 38.68
C ALA A 228 15.41 9.22 38.54
N ASN A 229 15.58 8.46 39.62
CA ASN A 229 15.22 7.04 39.75
C ASN A 229 13.78 6.72 39.30
N SER A 230 13.57 6.49 38.00
CA SER A 230 12.45 5.73 37.47
C SER A 230 12.99 4.58 36.63
N VAL A 231 13.54 3.60 37.34
CA VAL A 231 13.70 2.24 36.84
C VAL A 231 12.29 1.71 36.56
N ILE A 232 11.83 1.84 35.32
CA ILE A 232 10.83 0.92 34.79
C ILE A 232 11.63 -0.31 34.37
N ASN A 233 11.60 -1.34 35.21
CA ASN A 233 12.10 -2.66 34.90
C ASN A 233 11.40 -3.19 33.64
N SER A 234 12.09 -3.21 32.50
CA SER A 234 11.67 -3.93 31.30
C SER A 234 12.56 -5.17 31.08
N HIS A 235 12.52 -6.09 32.05
CA HIS A 235 12.73 -7.50 31.73
C HIS A 235 11.36 -8.15 31.52
N SER A 236 10.76 -7.87 30.36
CA SER A 236 9.83 -8.81 29.73
C SER A 236 10.53 -9.38 28.51
N ASN A 237 10.72 -10.70 28.52
CA ASN A 237 11.07 -11.48 27.34
C ASN A 237 9.96 -11.28 26.30
N LEU A 238 10.12 -10.27 25.44
CA LEU A 238 9.35 -10.14 24.21
C LEU A 238 10.10 -10.91 23.13
N SER A 239 9.59 -12.11 22.87
CA SER A 239 9.83 -12.86 21.64
C SER A 239 9.83 -11.91 20.44
N GLN A 240 10.84 -12.07 19.59
CA GLN A 240 10.95 -11.43 18.28
C GLN A 240 9.64 -11.61 17.50
N ASN A 241 8.85 -10.54 17.40
CA ASN A 241 7.87 -10.33 16.35
C ASN A 241 7.96 -8.85 15.98
N LEU A 242 8.82 -8.57 15.00
CA LEU A 242 8.89 -7.26 14.34
C LEU A 242 7.64 -7.10 13.46
N SER A 243 6.61 -6.49 14.03
CA SER A 243 5.54 -5.82 13.28
C SER A 243 5.23 -4.53 14.03
N GLY A 244 5.96 -3.48 13.69
CA GLY A 244 5.73 -2.14 14.20
C GLY A 244 4.55 -1.50 13.49
N ASP A 245 3.33 -1.87 13.89
CA ASP A 245 2.16 -1.04 13.65
C ASP A 245 1.94 -0.21 14.92
N LEU A 246 2.18 1.09 14.82
CA LEU A 246 1.63 2.06 15.78
C LEU A 246 0.14 1.76 15.90
N ASP A 247 -0.37 1.64 17.12
CA ASP A 247 -1.77 1.33 17.40
C ASP A 247 -2.64 2.54 17.04
N ILE A 248 -2.83 2.75 15.73
CA ILE A 248 -3.78 3.69 15.16
C ILE A 248 -5.15 3.10 15.45
N ASP A 249 -5.97 3.83 16.21
CA ASP A 249 -7.32 3.39 16.55
C ASP A 249 -8.15 3.27 15.26
N VAL A 250 -8.62 2.06 14.99
CA VAL A 250 -9.41 1.76 13.78
C VAL A 250 -10.78 2.40 13.96
N SER A 251 -11.15 3.28 13.04
CA SER A 251 -12.42 3.99 13.06
C SER A 251 -13.53 3.15 12.43
N LEU A 252 -13.31 2.59 11.23
CA LEU A 252 -14.30 1.83 10.48
C LEU A 252 -13.78 0.46 10.04
N VAL A 253 -14.70 -0.50 9.97
CA VAL A 253 -14.46 -1.81 9.36
C VAL A 253 -15.39 -1.97 8.16
N ARG A 254 -14.81 -2.17 6.97
CA ARG A 254 -15.52 -2.41 5.72
C ARG A 254 -15.86 -3.89 5.61
N VAL A 255 -17.14 -4.22 5.75
CA VAL A 255 -17.65 -5.58 5.54
C VAL A 255 -17.98 -5.74 4.06
N MET A 256 -17.18 -6.54 3.36
CA MET A 256 -17.15 -6.63 1.90
C MET A 256 -17.81 -7.91 1.38
N TRP A 257 -18.46 -7.82 0.22
CA TRP A 257 -18.97 -8.96 -0.54
C TRP A 257 -18.86 -8.70 -2.04
N VAL A 258 -19.01 -9.76 -2.85
CA VAL A 258 -19.08 -9.67 -4.31
C VAL A 258 -20.46 -10.11 -4.77
N ASP A 259 -21.13 -9.30 -5.57
CA ASP A 259 -22.49 -9.59 -6.05
C ASP A 259 -22.52 -10.56 -7.25
N GLY A 260 -23.73 -10.84 -7.77
CA GLY A 260 -23.93 -11.74 -8.91
C GLY A 260 -23.33 -11.24 -10.24
N ALA A 261 -23.11 -9.92 -10.36
CA ALA A 261 -22.45 -9.32 -11.51
C ALA A 261 -20.91 -9.27 -11.37
N GLY A 262 -20.35 -9.69 -10.23
CA GLY A 262 -18.91 -9.63 -9.98
C GLY A 262 -18.43 -8.30 -9.42
N GLN A 263 -19.33 -7.38 -9.04
CA GLN A 263 -18.95 -6.10 -8.46
C GLN A 263 -18.66 -6.23 -6.97
N HIS A 264 -17.59 -5.54 -6.53
CA HIS A 264 -17.22 -5.46 -5.13
C HIS A 264 -18.08 -4.42 -4.42
N ARG A 265 -18.64 -4.79 -3.27
CA ARG A 265 -19.50 -3.92 -2.46
C ARG A 265 -19.09 -3.98 -1.01
N CYS A 266 -19.38 -2.94 -0.25
CA CYS A 266 -19.12 -2.93 1.19
C CYS A 266 -20.16 -2.15 1.99
N ARG A 267 -20.24 -2.48 3.28
CA ARG A 267 -20.83 -1.62 4.31
C ARG A 267 -19.76 -1.32 5.35
N ALA A 268 -19.46 -0.04 5.56
CA ALA A 268 -18.57 0.38 6.62
C ALA A 268 -19.34 0.49 7.94
N VAL A 269 -18.79 -0.06 9.02
CA VAL A 269 -19.35 0.01 10.37
C VAL A 269 -18.30 0.52 11.36
N PRO A 270 -18.68 1.30 12.39
CA PRO A 270 -17.75 1.71 13.44
C PRO A 270 -17.12 0.50 14.13
N LYS A 271 -15.81 0.52 14.41
CA LYS A 271 -15.05 -0.59 15.00
C LYS A 271 -15.67 -1.14 16.28
N LYS A 272 -16.19 -0.27 17.16
CA LYS A 272 -16.93 -0.69 18.37
C LYS A 272 -18.16 -1.53 18.03
N ARG A 273 -19.01 -1.06 17.11
CA ARG A 273 -20.19 -1.82 16.64
C ARG A 273 -19.77 -3.12 15.96
N PHE A 274 -18.67 -3.10 15.21
CA PHE A 274 -18.13 -4.29 14.57
C PHE A 274 -17.87 -5.38 15.61
N ASN A 275 -17.05 -5.05 16.63
CA ASN A 275 -16.67 -5.97 17.71
C ASN A 275 -17.87 -6.42 18.56
N ASP A 276 -18.76 -5.49 18.94
CA ASP A 276 -19.84 -5.77 19.88
C ASP A 276 -20.99 -6.58 19.24
N VAL A 277 -21.32 -6.28 17.98
CA VAL A 277 -22.55 -6.75 17.33
C VAL A 277 -22.28 -7.53 16.04
N VAL A 278 -21.49 -6.96 15.12
CA VAL A 278 -21.40 -7.47 13.74
C VAL A 278 -20.67 -8.81 13.67
N VAL A 279 -19.61 -8.99 14.45
CA VAL A 279 -18.89 -10.28 14.52
C VAL A 279 -19.83 -11.44 14.86
N LYS A 280 -20.84 -11.21 15.71
CA LYS A 280 -21.76 -12.26 16.17
C LYS A 280 -23.01 -12.39 15.29
N ASN A 281 -23.54 -11.26 14.81
CA ASN A 281 -24.88 -11.22 14.20
C ASN A 281 -24.86 -10.89 12.70
N GLY A 282 -23.70 -10.48 12.18
CA GLY A 282 -23.55 -9.94 10.83
C GLY A 282 -24.18 -8.55 10.64
N VAL A 283 -24.05 -8.02 9.42
CA VAL A 283 -24.73 -6.82 8.96
C VAL A 283 -25.86 -7.20 8.03
N GLY A 284 -27.03 -6.63 8.25
CA GLY A 284 -28.18 -6.78 7.37
C GLY A 284 -27.96 -6.33 5.92
N LEU A 285 -28.52 -7.04 4.95
CA LEU A 285 -28.43 -6.71 3.53
C LEU A 285 -29.66 -7.24 2.77
N ALA A 286 -30.28 -6.43 1.92
CA ALA A 286 -31.46 -6.83 1.15
C ALA A 286 -31.11 -7.93 0.14
N PHE A 287 -31.99 -8.92 -0.06
CA PHE A 287 -31.79 -9.99 -1.04
C PHE A 287 -31.61 -9.48 -2.49
N ALA A 288 -32.26 -8.36 -2.83
CA ALA A 288 -32.20 -7.73 -4.15
C ALA A 288 -30.78 -7.57 -4.72
N VAL A 289 -29.78 -7.29 -3.87
CA VAL A 289 -28.41 -6.96 -4.30
C VAL A 289 -27.70 -8.10 -5.03
N MET A 290 -28.08 -9.37 -4.79
CA MET A 290 -27.54 -10.50 -5.54
C MET A 290 -28.15 -10.64 -6.94
N GLY A 291 -29.20 -9.87 -7.23
CA GLY A 291 -29.84 -9.78 -8.55
C GLY A 291 -29.40 -8.57 -9.36
N PHE A 292 -28.49 -7.72 -8.84
CA PHE A 292 -28.05 -6.53 -9.55
C PHE A 292 -27.19 -6.90 -10.77
N SER A 293 -27.28 -6.10 -11.83
CA SER A 293 -26.48 -6.26 -13.04
C SER A 293 -25.37 -5.21 -13.13
N SER A 294 -24.43 -5.36 -14.06
CA SER A 294 -23.33 -4.40 -14.25
C SER A 294 -23.75 -2.95 -14.49
N HIS A 295 -24.97 -2.70 -14.98
CA HIS A 295 -25.43 -1.37 -15.37
C HIS A 295 -26.51 -0.76 -14.45
N MET A 296 -27.06 -1.50 -13.48
CA MET A 296 -28.13 -0.99 -12.61
C MET A 296 -28.06 -1.52 -11.17
N ASP A 297 -28.35 -0.64 -10.20
CA ASP A 297 -28.54 -0.99 -8.79
C ASP A 297 -30.00 -1.39 -8.51
N GLY A 298 -30.49 -2.38 -9.25
CA GLY A 298 -31.79 -2.98 -9.08
C GLY A 298 -31.80 -4.45 -9.53
N PRO A 299 -32.68 -5.30 -8.99
CA PRO A 299 -32.70 -6.71 -9.36
C PRO A 299 -33.15 -6.88 -10.81
N ALA A 300 -32.39 -7.67 -11.57
CA ALA A 300 -32.74 -8.06 -12.93
C ALA A 300 -34.09 -8.78 -12.97
N GLU A 301 -34.90 -8.47 -13.98
CA GLU A 301 -36.18 -9.13 -14.21
C GLU A 301 -35.98 -10.64 -14.38
N GLY A 302 -36.81 -11.45 -13.71
CA GLY A 302 -36.70 -12.91 -13.73
C GLY A 302 -35.67 -13.49 -12.76
N SER A 303 -34.94 -12.68 -11.99
CA SER A 303 -33.97 -13.17 -10.99
C SER A 303 -34.60 -13.87 -9.78
N GLY A 304 -35.91 -13.66 -9.56
CA GLY A 304 -36.61 -14.10 -8.35
C GLY A 304 -36.25 -13.31 -7.09
N LEU A 305 -35.43 -12.26 -7.20
CA LEU A 305 -34.98 -11.41 -6.11
C LEU A 305 -35.72 -10.06 -6.15
N THR A 306 -36.12 -9.57 -4.98
CA THR A 306 -36.80 -8.27 -4.83
C THR A 306 -36.28 -7.54 -3.60
N ALA A 307 -36.79 -6.34 -3.32
CA ALA A 307 -36.49 -5.61 -2.09
C ALA A 307 -37.05 -6.29 -0.82
N VAL A 308 -37.82 -7.37 -0.95
CA VAL A 308 -38.38 -8.13 0.18
C VAL A 308 -37.38 -9.21 0.64
N GLY A 309 -37.09 -9.21 1.93
CA GLY A 309 -36.19 -10.19 2.55
C GLY A 309 -34.76 -9.67 2.72
N GLU A 310 -34.05 -10.29 3.65
CA GLU A 310 -32.74 -9.81 4.12
C GLU A 310 -31.82 -10.98 4.44
N THR A 311 -30.56 -10.87 4.00
CA THR A 311 -29.44 -11.74 4.39
C THR A 311 -28.56 -11.03 5.43
N ARG A 312 -27.73 -11.80 6.12
CA ARG A 312 -26.72 -11.30 7.06
C ARG A 312 -25.35 -11.49 6.44
N LEU A 313 -24.61 -10.39 6.27
CA LEU A 313 -23.18 -10.38 5.98
C LEU A 313 -22.42 -10.73 7.25
N VAL A 314 -22.00 -11.98 7.38
CA VAL A 314 -21.23 -12.47 8.52
C VAL A 314 -19.74 -12.39 8.18
N PRO A 315 -18.95 -11.55 8.89
CA PRO A 315 -17.54 -11.35 8.55
C PRO A 315 -16.72 -12.62 8.81
N ASP A 316 -15.90 -13.00 7.84
CA ASP A 316 -14.87 -14.03 7.99
C ASP A 316 -13.60 -13.40 8.57
N LEU A 317 -13.40 -13.54 9.88
CA LEU A 317 -12.30 -12.90 10.59
C LEU A 317 -10.91 -13.36 10.12
N SER A 318 -10.79 -14.51 9.46
CA SER A 318 -9.52 -14.94 8.86
C SER A 318 -9.07 -14.03 7.71
N THR A 319 -10.02 -13.29 7.13
CA THR A 319 -9.81 -12.33 6.04
C THR A 319 -9.72 -10.88 6.52
N LEU A 320 -9.83 -10.63 7.84
CA LEU A 320 -9.71 -9.28 8.37
C LEU A 320 -8.29 -8.74 8.11
N ARG A 321 -8.21 -7.56 7.48
CA ARG A 321 -6.96 -6.88 7.16
C ARG A 321 -7.08 -5.39 7.42
N ARG A 322 -6.00 -4.78 7.92
CA ARG A 322 -5.86 -3.32 7.96
C ARG A 322 -5.61 -2.80 6.55
N ILE A 323 -6.25 -1.69 6.19
CA ILE A 323 -6.17 -1.15 4.83
C ILE A 323 -4.85 -0.35 4.66
N PRO A 324 -3.94 -0.74 3.74
CA PRO A 324 -2.63 -0.11 3.62
C PRO A 324 -2.68 1.38 3.21
N TRP A 325 -3.63 1.73 2.34
CA TRP A 325 -3.84 3.09 1.82
C TRP A 325 -4.75 3.96 2.69
N ASN A 326 -5.41 3.38 3.71
CA ASN A 326 -6.21 4.11 4.69
C ASN A 326 -6.12 3.42 6.06
N LYS A 327 -5.02 3.67 6.78
CA LYS A 327 -4.66 2.90 7.99
C LYS A 327 -5.63 3.06 9.17
N GLU A 328 -6.55 4.03 9.10
CA GLU A 328 -7.64 4.23 10.07
C GLU A 328 -8.81 3.25 9.85
N ASP A 329 -8.80 2.49 8.74
CA ASP A 329 -9.83 1.51 8.41
C ASP A 329 -9.27 0.08 8.33
N GLU A 330 -10.17 -0.88 8.54
CA GLU A 330 -9.97 -2.28 8.20
C GLU A 330 -10.97 -2.73 7.12
N MET A 331 -10.69 -3.85 6.47
CA MET A 331 -11.61 -4.55 5.58
C MET A 331 -11.66 -6.02 5.92
N VAL A 332 -12.83 -6.63 5.69
CA VAL A 332 -13.09 -8.05 5.93
C VAL A 332 -14.08 -8.56 4.90
N LEU A 333 -13.83 -9.75 4.34
CA LEU A 333 -14.77 -10.42 3.45
C LEU A 333 -15.86 -11.10 4.28
N ALA A 334 -17.08 -11.14 3.76
CA ALA A 334 -18.23 -11.67 4.47
C ALA A 334 -18.92 -12.80 3.71
N ASP A 335 -19.34 -13.81 4.45
CA ASP A 335 -20.30 -14.80 3.98
C ASP A 335 -21.72 -14.22 4.06
N MET A 336 -22.60 -14.63 3.15
CA MET A 336 -24.01 -14.23 3.16
C MET A 336 -24.82 -15.36 3.79
N CYS A 337 -25.53 -15.08 4.86
CA CYS A 337 -26.25 -16.08 5.66
C CYS A 337 -27.72 -15.69 5.84
N VAL A 338 -28.66 -16.65 5.82
CA VAL A 338 -30.06 -16.37 6.20
C VAL A 338 -30.13 -15.94 7.67
N LYS A 339 -29.36 -16.66 8.50
CA LYS A 339 -29.07 -16.35 9.90
C LYS A 339 -27.63 -16.77 10.20
N PRO A 340 -26.94 -16.17 11.19
CA PRO A 340 -25.56 -16.55 11.51
C PRO A 340 -25.41 -18.09 11.65
N GLY A 341 -24.46 -18.67 10.90
CA GLY A 341 -24.23 -20.11 10.85
C GLY A 341 -25.02 -20.89 9.79
N GLU A 342 -26.01 -20.27 9.12
CA GLU A 342 -26.75 -20.87 8.01
C GLU A 342 -26.51 -20.09 6.72
N ALA A 343 -25.64 -20.63 5.86
CA ALA A 343 -25.30 -20.04 4.57
C ALA A 343 -26.56 -19.80 3.72
N TRP A 344 -26.63 -18.64 3.09
CA TRP A 344 -27.69 -18.32 2.15
C TRP A 344 -27.37 -18.96 0.80
N GLU A 345 -28.39 -19.52 0.14
CA GLU A 345 -28.25 -20.27 -1.12
C GLU A 345 -27.69 -19.46 -2.31
N TYR A 346 -27.57 -18.14 -2.16
CA TYR A 346 -26.99 -17.21 -3.14
C TYR A 346 -25.55 -16.80 -2.80
N CYS A 347 -24.97 -17.26 -1.68
CA CYS A 347 -23.65 -16.85 -1.22
C CYS A 347 -22.53 -17.41 -2.15
N PRO A 348 -21.78 -16.55 -2.87
CA PRO A 348 -20.73 -17.04 -3.78
C PRO A 348 -19.59 -17.77 -3.06
N ARG A 349 -19.17 -17.27 -1.89
CA ARG A 349 -18.11 -17.90 -1.06
C ARG A 349 -18.50 -19.32 -0.64
N ASP A 350 -19.75 -19.52 -0.23
CA ASP A 350 -20.24 -20.85 0.16
C ASP A 350 -20.31 -21.81 -1.02
N VAL A 351 -20.74 -21.34 -2.20
CA VAL A 351 -20.77 -22.16 -3.43
C VAL A 351 -19.37 -22.71 -3.75
N LEU A 352 -18.33 -21.88 -3.70
CA LEU A 352 -16.94 -22.34 -3.91
C LEU A 352 -16.49 -23.31 -2.82
N ARG A 353 -16.83 -23.05 -1.56
CA ARG A 353 -16.48 -23.91 -0.41
C ARG A 353 -17.13 -25.29 -0.54
N ARG A 354 -18.40 -25.36 -0.93
CA ARG A 354 -19.12 -26.62 -1.16
C ARG A 354 -18.52 -27.41 -2.32
N ALA A 355 -18.25 -26.77 -3.46
CA ALA A 355 -17.59 -27.43 -4.59
C ALA A 355 -16.20 -27.97 -4.22
N SER A 356 -15.41 -27.18 -3.48
CA SER A 356 -14.09 -27.59 -2.98
C SER A 356 -14.19 -28.77 -2.01
N LYS A 357 -15.22 -28.77 -1.16
CA LYS A 357 -15.49 -29.87 -0.23
C LYS A 357 -15.87 -31.16 -0.97
N ILE A 358 -16.68 -31.09 -2.03
CA ILE A 358 -17.03 -32.26 -2.85
C ILE A 358 -15.76 -32.85 -3.49
N LEU A 359 -14.89 -32.02 -4.08
CA LEU A 359 -13.62 -32.48 -4.63
C LEU A 359 -12.77 -33.21 -3.58
N LYS A 360 -12.72 -32.68 -2.35
CA LYS A 360 -11.95 -33.28 -1.26
C LYS A 360 -12.57 -34.59 -0.76
N ASP A 361 -13.88 -34.61 -0.54
CA ASP A 361 -14.59 -35.76 0.03
C ASP A 361 -14.63 -36.95 -0.95
N GLU A 362 -14.82 -36.69 -2.25
CA GLU A 362 -14.97 -37.76 -3.25
C GLU A 362 -13.63 -38.25 -3.82
N PHE A 363 -12.63 -37.37 -3.93
CA PHE A 363 -11.38 -37.69 -4.64
C PHE A 363 -10.11 -37.52 -3.79
N ASP A 364 -10.22 -37.04 -2.56
CA ASP A 364 -9.09 -36.64 -1.71
C ASP A 364 -8.14 -35.67 -2.45
N LEU A 365 -8.73 -34.64 -3.04
CA LEU A 365 -8.01 -33.62 -3.81
C LEU A 365 -8.31 -32.20 -3.32
N GLU A 366 -7.34 -31.32 -3.49
CA GLU A 366 -7.46 -29.89 -3.31
C GLU A 366 -7.07 -29.17 -4.61
N MET A 367 -7.89 -28.22 -5.03
CA MET A 367 -7.56 -27.37 -6.17
C MET A 367 -6.75 -26.16 -5.70
N ILE A 368 -5.55 -26.04 -6.27
CA ILE A 368 -4.67 -24.89 -6.10
C ILE A 368 -4.83 -23.98 -7.31
N ALA A 369 -5.02 -22.68 -7.06
CA ALA A 369 -5.23 -21.66 -8.08
C ALA A 369 -4.24 -20.49 -7.91
N GLY A 370 -3.72 -19.99 -9.02
CA GLY A 370 -2.98 -18.72 -9.12
C GLY A 370 -3.60 -17.86 -10.22
N PHE A 371 -3.56 -16.53 -10.05
CA PHE A 371 -4.16 -15.59 -11.00
C PHE A 371 -3.09 -14.68 -11.59
N GLU A 372 -3.08 -14.57 -12.91
CA GLU A 372 -2.47 -13.49 -13.68
C GLU A 372 -3.59 -12.47 -13.92
N ASN A 373 -3.51 -11.30 -13.30
CA ASN A 373 -4.60 -10.33 -13.33
C ASN A 373 -4.17 -9.06 -14.06
N GLU A 374 -4.69 -8.90 -15.27
CA GLU A 374 -4.41 -7.75 -16.13
C GLU A 374 -5.37 -6.60 -15.82
N PHE A 375 -4.87 -5.37 -15.92
CA PHE A 375 -5.63 -4.15 -15.70
C PHE A 375 -5.11 -3.00 -16.53
N ILE A 376 -5.96 -2.01 -16.77
CA ILE A 376 -5.61 -0.81 -17.53
C ILE A 376 -5.58 0.37 -16.58
N LEU A 377 -4.48 1.12 -16.60
CA LEU A 377 -4.38 2.42 -15.97
C LEU A 377 -4.81 3.50 -16.95
N LEU A 378 -5.74 4.34 -16.52
CA LEU A 378 -6.28 5.46 -17.27
C LEU A 378 -5.95 6.77 -16.54
N LYS A 379 -5.64 7.81 -17.31
CA LYS A 379 -5.49 9.18 -16.84
C LYS A 379 -6.61 10.05 -17.38
N MET A 380 -7.07 11.00 -16.57
CA MET A 380 -8.09 11.94 -16.97
C MET A 380 -7.45 13.10 -17.74
N LEU A 381 -7.96 13.38 -18.93
CA LEU A 381 -7.68 14.58 -19.70
C LEU A 381 -8.94 15.43 -19.79
N LYS A 382 -8.79 16.76 -19.69
CA LYS A 382 -9.87 17.71 -19.99
C LYS A 382 -9.73 18.20 -21.42
N ARG A 383 -10.68 17.85 -22.28
CA ARG A 383 -10.80 18.35 -23.66
C ARG A 383 -12.13 19.05 -23.81
N GLU A 384 -12.11 20.32 -24.23
CA GLU A 384 -13.32 21.12 -24.47
C GLU A 384 -14.30 21.14 -23.27
N GLY A 385 -13.77 21.07 -22.05
CA GLY A 385 -14.58 21.04 -20.82
C GLY A 385 -15.19 19.67 -20.48
N LYS A 386 -14.94 18.62 -21.26
CA LYS A 386 -15.31 17.24 -20.97
C LYS A 386 -14.13 16.45 -20.42
N GLU A 387 -14.39 15.62 -19.43
CA GLU A 387 -13.41 14.67 -18.89
C GLU A 387 -13.37 13.41 -19.78
N GLU A 388 -12.18 13.05 -20.24
CA GLU A 388 -11.93 11.88 -21.05
C GLU A 388 -10.87 11.02 -20.35
N TRP A 389 -11.19 9.75 -20.10
CA TRP A 389 -10.25 8.78 -19.56
C TRP A 389 -9.52 8.10 -20.70
N VAL A 390 -8.22 8.32 -20.80
CA VAL A 390 -7.35 7.75 -21.84
C VAL A 390 -6.28 6.85 -21.22
N PRO A 391 -5.68 5.91 -21.96
CA PRO A 391 -4.58 5.10 -21.48
C PRO A 391 -3.45 5.92 -20.85
N PHE A 392 -2.90 5.41 -19.75
CA PHE A 392 -1.81 6.04 -19.01
C PHE A 392 -0.59 6.28 -19.90
N ASP A 393 -0.20 5.27 -20.67
CA ASP A 393 0.87 5.29 -21.66
C ASP A 393 0.47 4.57 -22.96
N SER A 394 1.40 4.50 -23.91
CA SER A 394 1.26 3.75 -25.16
C SER A 394 2.52 2.94 -25.48
N SER A 395 3.20 2.46 -24.44
CA SER A 395 4.43 1.69 -24.55
C SER A 395 4.17 0.28 -25.09
N PRO A 396 5.14 -0.35 -25.78
CA PRO A 396 4.97 -1.72 -26.25
C PRO A 396 5.08 -2.73 -25.10
N TYR A 397 4.63 -3.96 -25.36
CA TYR A 397 4.70 -5.10 -24.45
C TYR A 397 6.08 -5.23 -23.77
N CYS A 398 6.09 -5.39 -22.44
CA CYS A 398 7.29 -5.50 -21.61
C CYS A 398 8.33 -4.37 -21.79
N SER A 399 7.90 -3.15 -22.17
CA SER A 399 8.79 -1.99 -22.26
C SER A 399 9.31 -1.56 -20.88
N THR A 400 10.63 -1.43 -20.73
CA THR A 400 11.25 -0.89 -19.52
C THR A 400 10.83 0.55 -19.25
N SER A 401 10.71 1.38 -20.29
CA SER A 401 10.28 2.77 -20.13
C SER A 401 8.81 2.91 -19.73
N GLY A 402 7.95 1.98 -20.17
CA GLY A 402 6.55 1.89 -19.75
C GLY A 402 6.46 1.52 -18.27
N PHE A 403 7.23 0.51 -17.87
CA PHE A 403 7.35 0.12 -16.47
C PHE A 403 7.87 1.25 -15.59
N ASP A 404 8.97 1.92 -15.97
CA ASP A 404 9.55 3.04 -15.22
C ASP A 404 8.54 4.17 -15.02
N SER A 405 7.74 4.46 -16.05
CA SER A 405 6.70 5.50 -16.01
C SER A 405 5.60 5.17 -14.99
N ALA A 406 5.21 3.91 -14.86
CA ALA A 406 4.20 3.45 -13.91
C ALA A 406 4.80 3.03 -12.54
N SER A 407 6.13 2.98 -12.42
CA SER A 407 6.83 2.42 -11.25
C SER A 407 6.37 2.98 -9.89
N PRO A 408 6.04 4.29 -9.71
CA PRO A 408 5.59 4.78 -8.41
C PRO A 408 4.25 4.15 -7.99
N VAL A 409 3.36 3.89 -8.94
CA VAL A 409 2.07 3.23 -8.71
C VAL A 409 2.27 1.75 -8.47
N LEU A 410 3.07 1.09 -9.33
CA LEU A 410 3.29 -0.35 -9.28
C LEU A 410 4.04 -0.78 -8.00
N HIS A 411 5.05 -0.02 -7.56
CA HIS A 411 5.74 -0.27 -6.29
C HIS A 411 4.79 -0.17 -5.11
N GLU A 412 3.96 0.88 -5.05
CA GLU A 412 3.00 1.03 -3.94
C GLU A 412 1.91 -0.06 -3.97
N VAL A 413 1.51 -0.54 -5.15
CA VAL A 413 0.63 -1.72 -5.28
C VAL A 413 1.31 -2.95 -4.69
N VAL A 414 2.56 -3.26 -5.08
CA VAL A 414 3.29 -4.43 -4.60
C VAL A 414 3.50 -4.36 -3.08
N ASP A 415 3.94 -3.22 -2.56
CA ASP A 415 4.13 -3.01 -1.12
C ASP A 415 2.82 -3.19 -0.34
N SER A 416 1.71 -2.67 -0.87
CA SER A 416 0.40 -2.82 -0.27
C SER A 416 -0.07 -4.28 -0.27
N LEU A 417 0.11 -5.01 -1.38
CA LEU A 417 -0.21 -6.44 -1.46
C LEU A 417 0.62 -7.27 -0.48
N HIS A 418 1.92 -6.99 -0.41
CA HIS A 418 2.82 -7.66 0.52
C HIS A 418 2.39 -7.42 1.98
N SER A 419 2.02 -6.20 2.35
CA SER A 419 1.51 -5.89 3.69
C SER A 419 0.19 -6.60 4.04
N LEU A 420 -0.58 -7.02 3.03
CA LEU A 420 -1.80 -7.83 3.20
C LEU A 420 -1.52 -9.34 3.24
N GLY A 421 -0.26 -9.75 3.11
CA GLY A 421 0.17 -11.15 3.05
C GLY A 421 -0.08 -11.81 1.68
N ILE A 422 -0.18 -11.01 0.62
CA ILE A 422 -0.38 -11.48 -0.77
C ILE A 422 0.95 -11.35 -1.50
N ALA A 423 1.55 -12.48 -1.87
CA ALA A 423 2.80 -12.51 -2.60
C ALA A 423 2.55 -12.25 -4.10
N VAL A 424 3.31 -11.31 -4.66
CA VAL A 424 3.38 -11.03 -6.10
C VAL A 424 4.63 -11.74 -6.64
N GLU A 425 4.44 -12.59 -7.65
CA GLU A 425 5.54 -13.33 -8.29
C GLU A 425 6.13 -12.52 -9.46
N GLN A 426 5.28 -11.77 -10.17
CA GLN A 426 5.68 -10.97 -11.32
C GLN A 426 4.78 -9.75 -11.52
N ILE A 427 5.32 -8.70 -12.11
CA ILE A 427 4.59 -7.53 -12.58
C ILE A 427 5.26 -6.97 -13.84
N HIS A 428 4.49 -6.64 -14.88
CA HIS A 428 5.02 -6.07 -16.11
C HIS A 428 3.97 -5.26 -16.88
N GLY A 429 4.44 -4.47 -17.85
CA GLY A 429 3.58 -3.84 -18.85
C GLY A 429 3.11 -4.87 -19.88
N GLU A 430 1.84 -4.78 -20.26
CA GLU A 430 1.18 -5.67 -21.20
C GLU A 430 1.02 -5.02 -22.58
N ALA A 431 0.42 -5.74 -23.53
CA ALA A 431 0.46 -5.37 -24.94
C ALA A 431 -0.56 -4.28 -25.34
N ALA A 432 -1.67 -4.10 -24.62
CA ALA A 432 -2.57 -2.97 -24.84
C ALA A 432 -2.05 -1.70 -24.16
N LYS A 433 -2.48 -0.53 -24.64
CA LYS A 433 -2.01 0.76 -24.14
C LYS A 433 -2.37 0.96 -22.67
N GLY A 434 -1.38 1.29 -21.84
CA GLY A 434 -1.55 1.51 -20.40
C GLY A 434 -1.96 0.25 -19.63
N GLN A 435 -1.78 -0.94 -20.21
CA GLN A 435 -2.10 -2.22 -19.60
C GLN A 435 -0.91 -2.74 -18.79
N PHE A 436 -1.21 -3.33 -17.64
CA PHE A 436 -0.25 -3.97 -16.76
C PHE A 436 -0.82 -5.29 -16.27
N GLU A 437 0.05 -6.22 -15.91
CA GLU A 437 -0.31 -7.49 -15.30
C GLU A 437 0.34 -7.64 -13.94
N VAL A 438 -0.42 -8.13 -12.95
CA VAL A 438 0.10 -8.59 -11.67
C VAL A 438 -0.14 -10.10 -11.51
N VAL A 439 0.95 -10.85 -11.34
CA VAL A 439 0.91 -12.31 -11.16
C VAL A 439 0.97 -12.63 -9.68
N LEU A 440 -0.07 -13.28 -9.17
CA LEU A 440 -0.20 -13.63 -7.76
C LEU A 440 0.29 -15.06 -7.50
N LYS A 441 0.96 -15.26 -6.37
CA LYS A 441 1.36 -16.60 -5.93
C LYS A 441 0.14 -17.50 -5.77
N TYR A 442 0.25 -18.73 -6.29
CA TYR A 442 -0.81 -19.73 -6.18
C TYR A 442 -1.06 -20.16 -4.72
N THR A 443 -2.31 -20.50 -4.42
CA THR A 443 -2.73 -21.01 -3.12
C THR A 443 -4.03 -21.81 -3.26
N ILE A 444 -4.60 -22.32 -2.17
CA ILE A 444 -5.89 -23.02 -2.23
C ILE A 444 -6.97 -22.12 -2.83
N CYS A 445 -7.78 -22.65 -3.73
CA CYS A 445 -8.68 -21.86 -4.60
C CYS A 445 -9.59 -20.86 -3.87
N THR A 446 -10.09 -21.19 -2.66
CA THR A 446 -10.88 -20.28 -1.83
C THR A 446 -10.07 -19.04 -1.43
N LYS A 447 -8.84 -19.23 -0.96
CA LYS A 447 -7.93 -18.14 -0.62
C LYS A 447 -7.43 -17.39 -1.86
N ALA A 448 -7.29 -18.07 -3.00
CA ALA A 448 -6.93 -17.43 -4.27
C ALA A 448 -8.01 -16.43 -4.73
N ALA A 449 -9.29 -16.77 -4.58
CA ALA A 449 -10.40 -15.85 -4.83
C ALA A 449 -10.38 -14.64 -3.88
N ASP A 450 -10.14 -14.87 -2.57
CA ASP A 450 -10.00 -13.80 -1.58
C ASP A 450 -8.86 -12.84 -1.95
N ASN A 451 -7.69 -13.41 -2.29
CA ASN A 451 -6.51 -12.65 -2.71
C ASN A 451 -6.81 -11.81 -3.95
N LEU A 452 -7.49 -12.36 -4.96
CA LEU A 452 -7.83 -11.61 -6.17
C LEU A 452 -8.73 -10.40 -5.88
N ILE A 453 -9.68 -10.55 -4.95
CA ILE A 453 -10.56 -9.44 -4.55
C ILE A 453 -9.76 -8.33 -3.88
N PHE A 454 -8.91 -8.68 -2.92
CA PHE A 454 -8.04 -7.71 -2.27
C PHE A 454 -7.07 -7.06 -3.26
N THR A 455 -6.54 -7.81 -4.21
CA THR A 455 -5.66 -7.29 -5.26
C THR A 455 -6.34 -6.20 -6.07
N ARG A 456 -7.57 -6.44 -6.52
CA ARG A 456 -8.34 -5.43 -7.28
C ARG A 456 -8.68 -4.20 -6.44
N GLU A 457 -8.95 -4.36 -5.14
CA GLU A 457 -9.13 -3.22 -4.23
C GLU A 457 -7.85 -2.39 -4.08
N VAL A 458 -6.71 -3.05 -3.90
CA VAL A 458 -5.39 -2.40 -3.79
C VAL A 458 -5.10 -1.60 -5.05
N VAL A 459 -5.15 -2.23 -6.22
CA VAL A 459 -4.86 -1.59 -7.50
C VAL A 459 -5.75 -0.37 -7.73
N ARG A 460 -7.08 -0.49 -7.50
CA ARG A 460 -8.00 0.65 -7.63
C ARG A 460 -7.71 1.76 -6.64
N ALA A 461 -7.41 1.43 -5.39
CA ALA A 461 -7.15 2.43 -4.37
C ALA A 461 -5.84 3.18 -4.60
N ILE A 462 -4.76 2.47 -4.93
CA ILE A 462 -3.47 3.07 -5.23
C ILE A 462 -3.56 3.90 -6.51
N ALA A 463 -4.17 3.39 -7.59
CA ALA A 463 -4.38 4.18 -8.80
C ALA A 463 -5.10 5.51 -8.49
N ARG A 464 -6.20 5.48 -7.72
CA ARG A 464 -6.92 6.71 -7.32
C ARG A 464 -6.06 7.66 -6.48
N LYS A 465 -5.24 7.13 -5.57
CA LYS A 465 -4.29 7.92 -4.77
C LYS A 465 -3.31 8.69 -5.65
N HIS A 466 -2.93 8.11 -6.79
CA HIS A 466 -2.05 8.71 -7.79
C HIS A 466 -2.81 9.50 -8.88
N GLY A 467 -4.11 9.77 -8.71
CA GLY A 467 -4.91 10.54 -9.67
C GLY A 467 -5.26 9.78 -10.96
N LEU A 468 -5.15 8.45 -10.94
CA LEU A 468 -5.46 7.55 -12.05
C LEU A 468 -6.73 6.75 -11.77
N LEU A 469 -7.28 6.15 -12.83
CA LEU A 469 -8.36 5.15 -12.74
C LEU A 469 -7.79 3.81 -13.21
N ALA A 470 -7.83 2.80 -12.34
CA ALA A 470 -7.57 1.42 -12.74
C ALA A 470 -8.88 0.71 -13.06
N THR A 471 -8.92 -0.01 -14.17
CA THR A 471 -10.07 -0.82 -14.60
C THR A 471 -9.65 -2.23 -15.00
N PHE A 472 -10.51 -3.20 -14.71
CA PHE A 472 -10.33 -4.63 -15.03
C PHE A 472 -11.29 -5.08 -16.14
N ILE A 473 -11.86 -4.15 -16.91
CA ILE A 473 -12.79 -4.52 -17.98
C ILE A 473 -12.07 -5.35 -19.06
N PRO A 474 -12.75 -6.34 -19.67
CA PRO A 474 -12.13 -7.21 -20.65
C PRO A 474 -11.60 -6.47 -21.88
N LYS A 475 -12.28 -5.39 -22.30
CA LYS A 475 -11.85 -4.62 -23.47
C LYS A 475 -12.24 -3.15 -23.37
N TYR A 476 -11.25 -2.31 -23.07
CA TYR A 476 -11.38 -0.85 -23.03
C TYR A 476 -11.53 -0.23 -24.42
N ALA A 477 -10.61 -0.54 -25.34
CA ALA A 477 -10.66 -0.10 -26.73
C ALA A 477 -10.98 -1.29 -27.62
N LEU A 478 -12.03 -1.20 -28.43
CA LEU A 478 -12.49 -2.33 -29.25
C LEU A 478 -11.49 -2.74 -30.34
N ASP A 479 -10.61 -1.83 -30.74
CA ASP A 479 -9.54 -2.01 -31.73
C ASP A 479 -8.18 -2.39 -31.13
N ASP A 480 -8.07 -2.53 -29.81
CA ASP A 480 -6.84 -2.90 -29.10
C ASP A 480 -6.94 -4.32 -28.48
N LEU A 481 -5.86 -4.79 -27.87
CA LEU A 481 -5.85 -6.02 -27.07
C LEU A 481 -6.69 -5.85 -25.79
N GLY A 482 -7.15 -6.99 -25.24
CA GLY A 482 -8.03 -7.02 -24.08
C GLY A 482 -7.34 -7.48 -22.81
N SER A 483 -7.99 -7.25 -21.65
CA SER A 483 -7.48 -7.64 -20.34
C SER A 483 -8.09 -8.93 -19.81
N GLY A 484 -7.24 -9.91 -19.53
CA GLY A 484 -7.60 -11.18 -18.90
C GLY A 484 -7.45 -11.20 -17.38
N SER A 485 -7.95 -12.27 -16.78
CA SER A 485 -7.61 -12.66 -15.41
C SER A 485 -7.35 -14.17 -15.41
N HIS A 486 -6.27 -14.57 -16.09
CA HIS A 486 -6.00 -15.97 -16.42
C HIS A 486 -5.77 -16.74 -15.13
N VAL A 487 -6.28 -17.96 -15.06
CA VAL A 487 -6.19 -18.77 -13.84
C VAL A 487 -5.40 -20.05 -14.09
N HIS A 488 -4.30 -20.20 -13.36
CA HIS A 488 -3.48 -21.39 -13.32
C HIS A 488 -4.03 -22.36 -12.28
N LEU A 489 -4.24 -23.61 -12.67
CA LEU A 489 -4.93 -24.61 -11.88
C LEU A 489 -4.12 -25.89 -11.80
N SER A 490 -4.01 -26.43 -10.59
CA SER A 490 -3.39 -27.74 -10.33
C SER A 490 -4.15 -28.48 -9.23
N LEU A 491 -3.96 -29.79 -9.17
CA LEU A 491 -4.62 -30.68 -8.22
C LEU A 491 -3.59 -31.27 -7.27
N TRP A 492 -3.89 -31.20 -5.99
CA TRP A 492 -2.97 -31.57 -4.93
C TRP A 492 -3.60 -32.61 -4.02
N ARG A 493 -2.76 -33.53 -3.53
CA ARG A 493 -3.11 -34.50 -2.50
C ARG A 493 -2.01 -34.52 -1.46
N ASN A 494 -2.36 -34.32 -0.19
CA ASN A 494 -1.41 -34.36 0.92
C ASN A 494 -0.18 -33.47 0.71
N GLY A 495 -0.38 -32.27 0.16
CA GLY A 495 0.70 -31.31 -0.11
C GLY A 495 1.60 -31.65 -1.31
N GLN A 496 1.21 -32.61 -2.15
CA GLN A 496 1.92 -32.93 -3.40
C GLN A 496 1.05 -32.67 -4.62
N ASN A 497 1.65 -32.13 -5.67
CA ASN A 497 0.98 -31.92 -6.95
C ASN A 497 0.79 -33.27 -7.67
N VAL A 498 -0.46 -33.71 -7.78
CA VAL A 498 -0.87 -34.96 -8.44
C VAL A 498 -1.44 -34.73 -9.84
N TYR A 499 -1.43 -33.49 -10.33
CA TYR A 499 -1.70 -33.17 -11.73
C TYR A 499 -0.55 -33.64 -12.64
N MET A 500 0.68 -33.57 -12.15
CA MET A 500 1.88 -34.02 -12.86
C MET A 500 1.83 -35.50 -13.20
N GLY A 501 2.15 -35.84 -14.44
CA GLY A 501 2.29 -37.22 -14.87
C GLY A 501 3.44 -37.94 -14.14
N SER A 502 3.20 -39.18 -13.70
CA SER A 502 4.26 -40.09 -13.24
C SER A 502 4.01 -41.50 -13.75
N GLY A 503 5.08 -42.19 -14.18
CA GLY A 503 5.02 -43.58 -14.65
C GLY A 503 4.45 -43.78 -16.06
N THR A 504 4.20 -45.03 -16.43
CA THR A 504 3.81 -45.44 -17.79
C THR A 504 2.38 -45.08 -18.19
N SER A 505 1.54 -44.63 -17.26
CA SER A 505 0.15 -44.21 -17.50
C SER A 505 0.00 -42.71 -17.78
N SER A 506 1.06 -41.92 -17.67
CA SER A 506 1.04 -40.50 -18.00
C SER A 506 1.02 -40.27 -19.51
N LYS A 507 0.20 -39.34 -19.98
CA LYS A 507 0.17 -38.92 -21.39
C LYS A 507 0.32 -37.40 -21.44
N HIS A 508 1.16 -36.90 -22.36
CA HIS A 508 1.47 -35.47 -22.50
C HIS A 508 1.98 -34.81 -21.20
N GLY A 509 2.67 -35.56 -20.33
CA GLY A 509 3.16 -35.03 -19.05
C GLY A 509 2.10 -34.82 -17.96
N ILE A 510 0.86 -35.23 -18.19
CA ILE A 510 -0.28 -35.06 -17.28
C ILE A 510 -0.72 -36.42 -16.72
N SER A 511 -1.10 -36.47 -15.45
CA SER A 511 -1.66 -37.67 -14.82
C SER A 511 -3.05 -38.02 -15.39
N THR A 512 -3.49 -39.27 -15.25
CA THR A 512 -4.86 -39.66 -15.66
C THR A 512 -5.91 -38.76 -15.01
N LEU A 513 -5.74 -38.49 -13.72
CA LEU A 513 -6.62 -37.63 -12.94
C LEU A 513 -6.63 -36.19 -13.46
N GLY A 514 -5.45 -35.64 -13.77
CA GLY A 514 -5.34 -34.30 -14.37
C GLY A 514 -6.04 -34.21 -15.73
N ARG A 515 -5.91 -35.25 -16.57
CA ARG A 515 -6.57 -35.30 -17.87
C ARG A 515 -8.09 -35.39 -17.76
N GLU A 516 -8.62 -36.24 -16.88
CA GLU A 516 -10.06 -36.38 -16.65
C GLU A 516 -10.68 -35.07 -16.14
N PHE A 517 -10.02 -34.42 -15.17
CA PHE A 517 -10.46 -33.14 -14.64
C PHE A 517 -10.45 -32.04 -15.72
N MET A 518 -9.37 -31.94 -16.49
CA MET A 518 -9.24 -30.97 -17.58
C MET A 518 -10.24 -31.25 -18.72
N ALA A 519 -10.57 -32.52 -19.00
CA ALA A 519 -11.55 -32.91 -20.00
C ALA A 519 -12.97 -32.47 -19.62
N GLY A 520 -13.34 -32.58 -18.34
CA GLY A 520 -14.61 -32.04 -17.84
C GLY A 520 -14.70 -30.54 -18.00
N ILE A 521 -13.64 -29.81 -17.66
CA ILE A 521 -13.59 -28.36 -17.88
C ILE A 521 -13.72 -28.01 -19.37
N LEU A 522 -13.00 -28.70 -20.25
CA LEU A 522 -13.10 -28.47 -21.69
C LEU A 522 -14.51 -28.73 -22.21
N GLN A 523 -15.14 -29.83 -21.79
CA GLN A 523 -16.50 -30.19 -22.21
C GLN A 523 -17.53 -29.12 -21.82
N HIS A 524 -17.44 -28.58 -20.61
CA HIS A 524 -18.40 -27.62 -20.06
C HIS A 524 -18.01 -26.15 -20.31
N LEU A 525 -16.86 -25.89 -20.93
CA LEU A 525 -16.35 -24.54 -21.16
C LEU A 525 -17.37 -23.60 -21.82
N PRO A 526 -18.14 -24.00 -22.87
CA PRO A 526 -19.16 -23.13 -23.45
C PRO A 526 -20.19 -22.59 -22.43
N SER A 527 -20.58 -23.41 -21.45
CA SER A 527 -21.52 -23.04 -20.39
C SER A 527 -20.89 -22.21 -19.27
N ILE A 528 -19.62 -22.52 -18.93
CA ILE A 528 -18.86 -21.84 -17.87
C ILE A 528 -18.53 -20.40 -18.24
N LEU A 529 -18.41 -20.07 -19.54
CA LEU A 529 -18.17 -18.70 -20.00
C LEU A 529 -19.17 -17.67 -19.43
N ALA A 530 -20.41 -18.05 -19.14
CA ALA A 530 -21.40 -17.15 -18.52
C ALA A 530 -21.02 -16.70 -17.09
N PHE A 531 -20.04 -17.35 -16.48
CA PHE A 531 -19.51 -17.04 -15.14
C PHE A 531 -18.10 -16.43 -15.20
N ILE A 532 -17.23 -16.92 -16.08
CA ILE A 532 -15.82 -16.49 -16.18
C ILE A 532 -15.57 -15.38 -17.21
N ALA A 533 -16.51 -15.19 -18.13
CA ALA A 533 -16.56 -14.15 -19.15
C ALA A 533 -17.98 -13.52 -19.20
N PRO A 534 -18.41 -12.88 -18.09
CA PRO A 534 -19.82 -12.64 -17.81
C PRO A 534 -20.45 -11.43 -18.51
N LEU A 535 -19.70 -10.62 -19.25
CA LEU A 535 -20.21 -9.40 -19.91
C LEU A 535 -20.22 -9.55 -21.43
N PRO A 536 -21.08 -8.84 -22.17
CA PRO A 536 -20.94 -8.76 -23.62
C PRO A 536 -19.54 -8.30 -24.06
N ASN A 537 -18.93 -7.36 -23.33
CA ASN A 537 -17.56 -6.89 -23.54
C ASN A 537 -16.49 -7.98 -23.39
N SER A 538 -16.75 -9.04 -22.61
CA SER A 538 -15.88 -10.23 -22.53
C SER A 538 -15.72 -10.92 -23.89
N TYR A 539 -16.76 -10.94 -24.71
CA TYR A 539 -16.74 -11.60 -26.02
C TYR A 539 -16.10 -10.73 -27.11
N ASP A 540 -15.94 -9.43 -26.85
CA ASP A 540 -15.08 -8.56 -27.66
C ASP A 540 -13.60 -8.85 -27.42
N ARG A 541 -13.23 -9.30 -26.21
CA ARG A 541 -11.90 -9.84 -25.89
C ARG A 541 -11.69 -11.23 -26.50
N LEU A 542 -12.67 -12.14 -26.39
CA LEU A 542 -12.57 -13.53 -26.88
C LEU A 542 -12.63 -13.60 -28.42
N ARG A 543 -11.58 -13.15 -29.11
CA ARG A 543 -11.46 -13.14 -30.58
C ARG A 543 -10.23 -13.94 -31.04
N PRO A 544 -10.26 -14.55 -32.23
CA PRO A 544 -9.08 -15.21 -32.79
C PRO A 544 -7.87 -14.26 -32.87
N ASN A 545 -6.66 -14.78 -32.70
CA ASN A 545 -5.40 -14.03 -32.81
C ASN A 545 -5.22 -12.92 -31.76
N THR A 546 -5.84 -13.08 -30.59
CA THR A 546 -5.71 -12.15 -29.46
C THR A 546 -5.24 -12.86 -28.18
N TRP A 547 -4.77 -14.12 -28.29
CA TRP A 547 -4.31 -14.93 -27.16
C TRP A 547 -5.33 -15.10 -26.03
N SER A 548 -6.63 -15.07 -26.35
CA SER A 548 -7.73 -15.08 -25.38
C SER A 548 -8.49 -16.40 -25.29
N GLY A 549 -8.16 -17.39 -26.14
CA GLY A 549 -8.83 -18.68 -26.16
C GLY A 549 -10.16 -18.64 -26.91
N ALA A 550 -10.12 -18.42 -28.23
CA ALA A 550 -11.34 -18.28 -29.04
C ALA A 550 -11.96 -19.62 -29.49
N TYR A 551 -11.20 -20.71 -29.57
CA TYR A 551 -11.70 -22.00 -30.06
C TYR A 551 -11.73 -23.03 -28.94
N LEU A 552 -12.61 -24.02 -29.06
CA LEU A 552 -12.78 -25.09 -28.08
C LEU A 552 -11.72 -26.17 -28.29
N PHE A 553 -10.57 -26.03 -27.62
CA PHE A 553 -9.48 -27.00 -27.63
C PHE A 553 -8.54 -26.81 -26.44
N TRP A 554 -7.54 -27.67 -26.33
CA TRP A 554 -6.40 -27.46 -25.42
C TRP A 554 -5.08 -27.73 -26.13
N GLY A 555 -3.98 -27.19 -25.61
CA GLY A 555 -2.65 -27.41 -26.17
C GLY A 555 -1.54 -27.26 -25.14
N ASN A 556 -0.38 -27.83 -25.45
CA ASN A 556 0.85 -27.68 -24.67
C ASN A 556 1.51 -26.35 -25.04
N GLU A 557 1.67 -25.48 -24.05
CA GLU A 557 2.29 -24.16 -24.20
C GLU A 557 1.66 -23.26 -25.29
N ASN A 558 0.49 -23.63 -25.84
CA ASN A 558 -0.22 -22.89 -26.86
C ASN A 558 -1.01 -21.72 -26.25
N LYS A 559 -0.55 -20.49 -26.48
CA LYS A 559 -1.19 -19.26 -25.95
C LYS A 559 -2.54 -18.92 -26.61
N GLU A 560 -2.91 -19.54 -27.73
CA GLU A 560 -4.25 -19.39 -28.32
C GLU A 560 -5.27 -20.39 -27.75
N ALA A 561 -4.83 -21.39 -26.98
CA ALA A 561 -5.72 -22.37 -26.36
C ALA A 561 -6.45 -21.74 -25.16
N PRO A 562 -7.78 -21.93 -25.03
CA PRO A 562 -8.47 -21.51 -23.81
C PRO A 562 -8.00 -22.30 -22.59
N LEU A 563 -7.55 -23.55 -22.78
CA LEU A 563 -6.89 -24.38 -21.78
C LEU A 563 -5.46 -24.69 -22.23
N ARG A 564 -4.47 -24.09 -21.57
CA ARG A 564 -3.05 -24.26 -21.90
C ARG A 564 -2.35 -25.09 -20.84
N ALA A 565 -1.89 -26.28 -21.20
CA ALA A 565 -1.01 -27.07 -20.36
C ALA A 565 0.34 -26.33 -20.22
N SER A 566 0.78 -26.10 -18.98
CA SER A 566 1.88 -25.18 -18.68
C SER A 566 2.90 -25.78 -17.71
N SER A 567 4.17 -25.45 -17.97
CA SER A 567 5.32 -25.89 -17.19
C SER A 567 6.22 -24.70 -16.90
N PRO A 568 6.39 -24.30 -15.62
CA PRO A 568 7.27 -23.19 -15.30
C PRO A 568 8.74 -23.57 -15.57
N PRO A 569 9.60 -22.58 -15.88
CA PRO A 569 11.03 -22.79 -16.04
C PRO A 569 11.64 -23.57 -14.86
N GLY A 570 12.51 -24.54 -15.15
CA GLY A 570 13.11 -25.42 -14.15
C GLY A 570 12.31 -26.71 -13.85
N THR A 571 11.14 -26.89 -14.46
CA THR A 571 10.45 -28.19 -14.49
C THR A 571 11.17 -29.15 -15.44
N LEU A 572 11.20 -30.45 -15.11
CA LEU A 572 11.75 -31.48 -16.00
C LEU A 572 11.00 -31.50 -17.34
N ASP A 573 11.75 -31.63 -18.44
CA ASP A 573 11.19 -31.65 -19.79
C ASP A 573 10.07 -32.69 -19.94
N GLY A 574 8.96 -32.27 -20.55
CA GLY A 574 7.81 -33.13 -20.82
C GLY A 574 6.88 -33.38 -19.64
N LEU A 575 7.11 -32.78 -18.47
CA LEU A 575 6.14 -32.78 -17.35
C LEU A 575 5.30 -31.50 -17.38
N VAL A 576 4.00 -31.63 -17.08
CA VAL A 576 3.07 -30.50 -16.95
C VAL A 576 2.67 -30.34 -15.49
N THR A 577 2.86 -29.15 -14.93
CA THR A 577 2.60 -28.90 -13.50
C THR A 577 1.21 -28.35 -13.23
N ASN A 578 0.65 -27.61 -14.19
CA ASN A 578 -0.65 -26.97 -14.10
C ASN A 578 -1.24 -26.77 -15.50
N PHE A 579 -2.50 -26.38 -15.57
CA PHE A 579 -3.07 -25.80 -16.79
C PHE A 579 -3.60 -24.40 -16.50
N GLU A 580 -3.57 -23.56 -17.52
CA GLU A 580 -3.99 -22.18 -17.49
C GLU A 580 -5.31 -22.04 -18.26
N MET A 581 -6.31 -21.43 -17.63
CA MET A 581 -7.56 -21.04 -18.28
C MET A 581 -7.48 -19.57 -18.70
N LYS A 582 -7.38 -19.33 -20.01
CA LYS A 582 -7.18 -17.98 -20.60
C LYS A 582 -8.47 -17.19 -20.78
N SER A 583 -9.61 -17.89 -20.87
CA SER A 583 -10.91 -17.28 -21.14
C SER A 583 -11.53 -16.57 -19.92
N PHE A 584 -10.88 -16.63 -18.76
CA PHE A 584 -11.30 -15.94 -17.55
C PHE A 584 -10.89 -14.45 -17.62
N ASP A 585 -11.80 -13.54 -17.25
CA ASP A 585 -11.54 -12.10 -17.29
C ASP A 585 -11.83 -11.35 -15.97
N GLY A 586 -11.43 -10.09 -15.93
CA GLY A 586 -11.49 -9.23 -14.75
C GLY A 586 -12.91 -8.90 -14.25
N SER A 587 -13.94 -9.16 -15.05
CA SER A 587 -15.34 -8.90 -14.69
C SER A 587 -16.04 -10.07 -13.98
N ALA A 588 -15.42 -11.25 -13.97
CA ALA A 588 -15.95 -12.43 -13.29
C ALA A 588 -15.98 -12.27 -11.77
N ASN A 589 -17.04 -12.82 -11.16
CA ASN A 589 -17.05 -13.12 -9.72
C ASN A 589 -16.12 -14.33 -9.48
N PRO A 590 -14.97 -14.16 -8.80
CA PRO A 590 -13.97 -15.22 -8.71
C PRO A 590 -14.46 -16.46 -7.99
N TYR A 591 -15.37 -16.32 -7.02
CA TYR A 591 -15.92 -17.48 -6.33
C TYR A 591 -16.81 -18.32 -7.24
N LEU A 592 -17.72 -17.68 -7.98
CA LEU A 592 -18.60 -18.39 -8.91
C LEU A 592 -17.81 -18.99 -10.08
N GLY A 593 -16.84 -18.23 -10.62
CA GLY A 593 -15.96 -18.70 -11.68
C GLY A 593 -15.20 -19.97 -11.28
N LEU A 594 -14.46 -19.93 -10.15
CA LEU A 594 -13.74 -21.11 -9.65
C LEU A 594 -14.67 -22.26 -9.27
N ALA A 595 -15.86 -21.98 -8.74
CA ALA A 595 -16.82 -23.03 -8.38
C ALA A 595 -17.35 -23.78 -9.61
N THR A 596 -17.63 -23.07 -10.70
CA THR A 596 -18.06 -23.70 -11.96
C THR A 596 -16.95 -24.49 -12.62
N ILE A 597 -15.69 -24.03 -12.52
CA ILE A 597 -14.51 -24.79 -12.96
C ILE A 597 -14.37 -26.08 -12.14
N LEU A 598 -14.49 -26.01 -10.82
CA LEU A 598 -14.47 -27.18 -9.94
C LEU A 598 -15.57 -28.17 -10.29
N ALA A 599 -16.81 -27.69 -10.44
CA ALA A 599 -17.96 -28.52 -10.79
C ALA A 599 -17.72 -29.29 -12.10
N ALA A 600 -17.22 -28.60 -13.13
CA ALA A 600 -16.92 -29.22 -14.41
C ALA A 600 -15.77 -30.23 -14.32
N GLY A 601 -14.72 -29.92 -13.56
CA GLY A 601 -13.62 -30.85 -13.36
C GLY A 601 -14.02 -32.08 -12.56
N ILE A 602 -14.85 -31.92 -11.52
CA ILE A 602 -15.42 -33.03 -10.74
C ILE A 602 -16.28 -33.92 -11.63
N ASP A 603 -17.12 -33.34 -12.48
CA ASP A 603 -17.89 -34.11 -13.44
C ASP A 603 -16.99 -34.92 -14.39
N GLY A 604 -15.89 -34.32 -14.87
CA GLY A 604 -14.88 -35.02 -15.67
C GLY A 604 -14.24 -36.20 -14.96
N LEU A 605 -13.93 -36.06 -13.66
CA LEU A 605 -13.43 -37.15 -12.82
C LEU A 605 -14.48 -38.25 -12.63
N ARG A 606 -15.73 -37.90 -12.32
CA ARG A 606 -16.82 -38.87 -12.09
C ARG A 606 -17.14 -39.69 -13.34
N ARG A 607 -17.08 -39.07 -14.52
CA ARG A 607 -17.39 -39.70 -15.81
C ARG A 607 -16.16 -40.28 -16.51
N HIS A 608 -14.96 -40.13 -15.93
CA HIS A 608 -13.69 -40.53 -16.53
C HIS A 608 -13.53 -40.02 -17.97
N LEU A 609 -13.80 -38.73 -18.17
CA LEU A 609 -13.84 -38.17 -19.52
C LEU A 609 -12.48 -38.23 -20.19
N PRO A 610 -12.42 -38.69 -21.46
CA PRO A 610 -11.17 -38.69 -22.20
C PRO A 610 -10.82 -37.27 -22.65
N LEU A 611 -9.64 -36.80 -22.26
CA LEU A 611 -9.07 -35.58 -22.83
C LEU A 611 -8.68 -35.84 -24.30
N PRO A 612 -9.14 -35.02 -25.27
CA PRO A 612 -8.79 -35.19 -26.69
C PRO A 612 -7.29 -34.96 -26.92
N GLU A 613 -6.78 -35.24 -28.12
CA GLU A 613 -5.39 -34.88 -28.47
C GLU A 613 -5.18 -33.36 -28.40
N PRO A 614 -3.99 -32.90 -27.95
CA PRO A 614 -3.67 -31.48 -27.92
C PRO A 614 -3.53 -30.90 -29.32
N VAL A 615 -3.82 -29.61 -29.45
CA VAL A 615 -3.53 -28.82 -30.65
C VAL A 615 -2.34 -27.91 -30.35
N ASP A 616 -1.16 -28.35 -30.78
CA ASP A 616 0.13 -27.67 -30.53
C ASP A 616 0.57 -26.79 -31.73
N THR A 617 -0.39 -26.45 -32.60
CA THR A 617 -0.24 -25.53 -33.73
C THR A 617 -1.14 -24.31 -33.57
N ASN A 618 -0.93 -23.28 -34.39
CA ASN A 618 -1.90 -22.19 -34.48
C ASN A 618 -3.30 -22.74 -34.83
N PRO A 619 -4.37 -22.23 -34.20
CA PRO A 619 -5.72 -22.75 -34.38
C PRO A 619 -6.19 -22.52 -35.81
N ASN A 620 -6.65 -23.58 -36.48
CA ASN A 620 -7.29 -23.47 -37.79
C ASN A 620 -8.81 -23.29 -37.59
N PRO A 621 -9.41 -22.16 -38.02
CA PRO A 621 -10.85 -21.91 -37.90
C PRO A 621 -11.73 -22.93 -38.61
N GLU A 622 -11.22 -23.64 -39.62
CA GLU A 622 -11.98 -24.62 -40.40
C GLU A 622 -12.11 -25.97 -39.68
N THR A 623 -11.20 -26.29 -38.76
CA THR A 623 -11.14 -27.61 -38.10
C THR A 623 -11.54 -27.56 -36.63
N LEU A 624 -11.55 -26.37 -36.02
CA LEU A 624 -11.85 -26.20 -34.60
C LEU A 624 -13.22 -25.57 -34.39
N GLN A 625 -13.96 -26.10 -33.42
CA GLN A 625 -15.22 -25.52 -33.00
C GLN A 625 -14.97 -24.17 -32.31
N ARG A 626 -15.74 -23.16 -32.70
CA ARG A 626 -15.73 -21.84 -32.07
C ARG A 626 -16.38 -21.94 -30.67
N LEU A 627 -15.71 -21.40 -29.64
CA LEU A 627 -16.38 -21.11 -28.36
C LEU A 627 -17.46 -20.04 -28.58
N PRO A 628 -18.50 -19.95 -27.71
CA PRO A 628 -19.52 -18.92 -27.78
C PRO A 628 -18.95 -17.54 -28.15
N ALA A 629 -19.46 -16.95 -29.23
CA ALA A 629 -19.00 -15.66 -29.75
C ALA A 629 -19.76 -14.47 -29.14
N SER A 630 -20.72 -14.74 -28.25
CA SER A 630 -21.48 -13.74 -27.52
C SER A 630 -21.96 -14.28 -26.16
N LEU A 631 -22.30 -13.37 -25.25
CA LEU A 631 -22.90 -13.74 -23.97
C LEU A 631 -24.24 -14.47 -24.14
N SER A 632 -24.98 -14.20 -25.22
CA SER A 632 -26.23 -14.89 -25.54
C SER A 632 -25.98 -16.37 -25.85
N GLU A 633 -24.98 -16.69 -26.67
CA GLU A 633 -24.64 -18.08 -27.01
C GLU A 633 -24.15 -18.87 -25.78
N SER A 634 -23.41 -18.19 -24.90
CA SER A 634 -22.94 -18.76 -23.63
C SER A 634 -24.09 -19.03 -22.66
N LEU A 635 -25.07 -18.11 -22.60
CA LEU A 635 -26.30 -18.30 -21.84
C LEU A 635 -27.12 -19.48 -22.39
N ASP A 636 -27.22 -19.61 -23.71
CA ASP A 636 -27.90 -20.75 -24.36
C ASP A 636 -27.18 -22.09 -24.07
N ALA A 637 -25.85 -22.11 -24.05
CA ALA A 637 -25.07 -23.27 -23.63
C ALA A 637 -25.38 -23.63 -22.17
N LEU A 638 -25.37 -22.65 -21.27
CA LEU A 638 -25.73 -22.82 -19.86
C LEU A 638 -27.19 -23.27 -19.63
N HIS A 639 -28.10 -23.02 -20.58
CA HIS A 639 -29.46 -23.55 -20.51
C HIS A 639 -29.55 -25.03 -20.86
N LYS A 640 -28.66 -25.54 -21.71
CA LYS A 640 -28.63 -26.93 -22.19
C LYS A 640 -27.84 -27.86 -21.28
N ASP A 641 -27.00 -27.29 -20.43
CA ASP A 641 -26.07 -28.01 -19.58
C ASP A 641 -26.56 -28.07 -18.13
N ASP A 642 -26.49 -29.26 -17.52
CA ASP A 642 -27.09 -29.50 -16.21
C ASP A 642 -26.14 -30.01 -15.12
N PHE A 643 -24.83 -30.04 -15.42
CA PHE A 643 -23.78 -30.43 -14.46
C PHE A 643 -23.76 -29.57 -13.19
N LEU A 644 -24.28 -28.33 -13.23
CA LEU A 644 -24.26 -27.40 -12.10
C LEU A 644 -25.33 -27.66 -11.04
N LYS A 645 -26.35 -28.50 -11.31
CA LYS A 645 -27.55 -28.65 -10.45
C LYS A 645 -27.24 -29.02 -9.00
N GLU A 646 -26.18 -29.80 -8.76
CA GLU A 646 -25.77 -30.20 -7.40
C GLU A 646 -24.80 -29.20 -6.73
N PHE A 647 -24.11 -28.38 -7.51
CA PHE A 647 -23.09 -27.44 -7.02
C PHE A 647 -23.68 -26.06 -6.73
N ILE A 648 -24.57 -25.58 -7.59
CA ILE A 648 -25.18 -24.25 -7.52
C ILE A 648 -26.69 -24.42 -7.32
N SER A 649 -27.27 -23.68 -6.37
CA SER A 649 -28.71 -23.71 -6.14
C SER A 649 -29.46 -23.26 -7.41
N GLU A 650 -30.61 -23.88 -7.67
CA GLU A 650 -31.46 -23.50 -8.80
C GLU A 650 -31.83 -22.01 -8.76
N LYS A 651 -32.03 -21.47 -7.57
CA LYS A 651 -32.34 -20.05 -7.36
C LYS A 651 -31.18 -19.13 -7.73
N LEU A 652 -29.96 -19.46 -7.32
CA LEU A 652 -28.78 -18.67 -7.71
C LEU A 652 -28.53 -18.78 -9.22
N LEU A 653 -28.66 -19.97 -9.80
CA LEU A 653 -28.52 -20.16 -11.25
C LEU A 653 -29.55 -19.34 -12.03
N THR A 654 -30.80 -19.30 -11.54
CA THR A 654 -31.87 -18.45 -12.10
C THR A 654 -31.51 -16.97 -12.02
N ALA A 655 -31.01 -16.50 -10.88
CA ALA A 655 -30.58 -15.11 -10.72
C ALA A 655 -29.43 -14.74 -11.66
N ILE A 656 -28.40 -15.60 -11.79
CA ILE A 656 -27.28 -15.35 -12.71
C ILE A 656 -27.77 -15.29 -14.17
N LYS A 657 -28.61 -16.24 -14.60
CA LYS A 657 -29.20 -16.24 -15.96
C LYS A 657 -29.97 -14.95 -16.24
N ALA A 658 -30.76 -14.48 -15.26
CA ALA A 658 -31.50 -13.22 -15.37
C ALA A 658 -30.57 -11.99 -15.47
N ILE A 659 -29.49 -11.95 -14.67
CA ILE A 659 -28.48 -10.89 -14.74
C ILE A 659 -27.87 -10.84 -16.14
N ARG A 660 -27.39 -11.98 -16.67
CA ARG A 660 -26.79 -12.03 -18.02
C ARG A 660 -27.77 -11.58 -19.09
N LYS A 661 -29.04 -11.99 -19.00
CA LYS A 661 -30.09 -11.54 -19.91
C LYS A 661 -30.27 -10.02 -19.87
N ALA A 662 -30.35 -9.42 -18.69
CA ALA A 662 -30.46 -7.97 -18.54
C ALA A 662 -29.25 -7.21 -19.12
N GLU A 663 -28.04 -7.76 -18.96
CA GLU A 663 -26.81 -7.21 -19.51
C GLU A 663 -26.79 -7.27 -21.05
N ILE A 664 -27.16 -8.43 -21.63
CA ILE A 664 -27.32 -8.59 -23.08
C ILE A 664 -28.27 -7.53 -23.62
N GLU A 665 -29.46 -7.40 -23.03
CA GLU A 665 -30.48 -6.45 -23.49
C GLU A 665 -30.00 -5.00 -23.41
N HIS A 666 -29.35 -4.61 -22.32
CA HIS A 666 -28.88 -3.24 -22.12
C HIS A 666 -27.80 -2.83 -23.12
N TYR A 667 -26.73 -3.62 -23.22
CA TYR A 667 -25.59 -3.29 -24.09
C TYR A 667 -25.90 -3.47 -25.57
N THR A 668 -26.88 -4.32 -25.92
CA THR A 668 -27.40 -4.39 -27.30
C THR A 668 -28.16 -3.13 -27.69
N LYS A 669 -28.98 -2.58 -26.76
CA LYS A 669 -29.75 -1.35 -26.99
C LYS A 669 -28.87 -0.09 -26.96
N HIS A 670 -27.84 -0.07 -26.12
CA HIS A 670 -26.96 1.09 -25.90
C HIS A 670 -25.51 0.72 -26.21
N LYS A 671 -25.15 0.72 -27.50
CA LYS A 671 -23.84 0.21 -27.97
C LYS A 671 -22.62 0.90 -27.36
N ASP A 672 -22.72 2.15 -26.92
CA ASP A 672 -21.62 2.89 -26.28
C ASP A 672 -21.57 2.73 -24.76
N ALA A 673 -22.58 2.09 -24.13
CA ALA A 673 -22.65 1.97 -22.68
C ALA A 673 -21.53 1.12 -22.07
N TYR A 674 -20.82 0.30 -22.86
CA TYR A 674 -19.64 -0.43 -22.37
C TYR A 674 -18.54 0.52 -21.88
N LYS A 675 -18.48 1.76 -22.37
CA LYS A 675 -17.51 2.76 -21.94
C LYS A 675 -17.67 3.14 -20.46
N GLU A 676 -18.88 3.03 -19.93
CA GLU A 676 -19.16 3.28 -18.51
C GLU A 676 -18.67 2.15 -17.59
N LEU A 677 -18.35 0.97 -18.14
CA LEU A 677 -17.84 -0.17 -17.37
C LEU A 677 -16.49 0.13 -16.72
N ILE A 678 -15.70 1.08 -17.25
CA ILE A 678 -14.41 1.48 -16.67
C ILE A 678 -14.55 1.98 -15.21
N HIS A 679 -15.74 2.43 -14.83
CA HIS A 679 -16.05 2.90 -13.48
C HIS A 679 -16.60 1.80 -12.57
N ARG A 680 -16.93 0.64 -13.14
CA ARG A 680 -17.63 -0.47 -12.47
C ARG A 680 -16.71 -1.63 -12.15
N TYR A 681 -15.72 -1.89 -12.99
CA TYR A 681 -14.72 -2.95 -12.84
C TYR A 681 -13.34 -2.33 -12.83
#